data_AF-F9D262-F1
#
_entry.id   AF-F9D262-F1
#
_cell.length_a   1.000
_cell.length_b   1.000
_cell.length_c   1.000
_cell.angle_alpha   90.00
_cell.angle_beta   90.00
_cell.angle_gamma   90.00
#
_symmetry.space_group_name_H-M   'P 1'
#
loop_
_entity.id
_entity.type
_entity.pdbx_description
1 polymer ?
#
loop_
_entity_poly.entity_id
_entity_poly.type
_entity_poly.pdbx_seq_one_letter_code
_entity_poly.pdbx_strand_id
1 'polypeptide(L)'
;MKNDFLKGMYATIVMLFVTMSALPQQARAQTKEAYVVRSADSTTLTFYYDAQKSGREGTTYGIDATQTDEKGNVLPAWVGTVKNLDKSTVTAVFDASFADYRPTSTRRWFAYCTTLESVKGMENLNTADVTDMFGMFAYCRALASLDLSHFNTANVTNMFGMFWCCDALTSLDLSHFNTANVTDMSGMFAYCRALVSLDLSHFNTANVTDMGAMFRDCNALTSLDLSGFSTANVTNMSVMFSDCRVLPSLDLSGFNTEKVTDMSKMFAYCQALSSLELSSFNTKNVIDMCGMFLYCHALPSLNLSNFNTATVTNMREMFRECKALPFLDFSSFNTKNVTDMSGMFHDCKALISLDLSNFDTENVTDMSRMFDNCRSLASLNLSSFNTAKVTDMSRMFYNCKAQTSFDLSNFNTESVTNMYGMFALCTRLVSLNISNFNTSNVTNMGRMFESCQKITSLDLSNFNTEKVTNMNEMFSFCTKLTLLNVSSFNTTNVTDMGDMFAGCRALPSLDLSNFNTANVTNMYNMFYNCFALPSLDLSNFNTEKVTNMSGMFYGCYVLSSLDLSNFNTGKVTNMSRMFKTCYAMTSLNLLSFSTENVTDMSHMFSYCRALPSLNLSNFNTEKVTNMKEMFSECHALTSLNLSNFNTEKVTDMFRMFEECRALLSLDLSNFNTEKVTDMRSMFSVCFALTTIYCNNTWTCEESTDMFVACRKLVGVAAYDKNKVDVGMANPETGYFTKKSPAGISAAPASTDVVATGIYTLQGVRLVGKLENLPAGVYIVDGRKMVKK
;
A
#
# COMPACT_ATOMS: atom_id res chain seq x y z
N MET A 1 29.86 -18.68 113.93
CA MET A 1 30.84 -17.85 113.20
C MET A 1 30.22 -17.57 111.85
N LYS A 2 29.48 -16.46 111.73
CA LYS A 2 30.04 -15.14 111.39
C LYS A 2 30.65 -15.19 109.98
N ASN A 3 29.97 -14.69 108.94
CA ASN A 3 29.53 -13.30 108.80
C ASN A 3 30.71 -12.31 108.85
N ASP A 4 31.85 -12.64 108.23
CA ASP A 4 32.99 -11.72 108.07
C ASP A 4 33.83 -11.96 106.78
N PHE A 5 33.24 -12.48 105.70
CA PHE A 5 33.93 -12.50 104.38
C PHE A 5 33.11 -11.98 103.19
N LEU A 6 31.80 -11.75 103.38
CA LEU A 6 30.93 -11.13 102.37
C LEU A 6 30.57 -9.65 102.65
N LYS A 7 31.09 -9.05 103.73
CA LYS A 7 30.90 -7.63 104.06
C LYS A 7 32.12 -6.73 103.80
N GLY A 8 33.23 -7.29 103.29
CA GLY A 8 34.46 -6.55 102.95
C GLY A 8 34.67 -6.25 101.46
N MET A 9 33.87 -6.80 100.54
CA MET A 9 34.03 -6.60 99.09
C MET A 9 32.93 -5.75 98.42
N TYR A 10 31.94 -5.26 99.19
CA TYR A 10 30.87 -4.37 98.68
C TYR A 10 31.05 -2.90 99.07
N ALA A 11 32.10 -2.55 99.83
CA ALA A 11 32.34 -1.17 100.31
C ALA A 11 33.43 -0.40 99.55
N THR A 12 33.88 -0.90 98.39
CA THR A 12 34.80 -0.16 97.49
C THR A 12 34.28 -0.06 96.05
N ILE A 13 33.05 -0.54 95.78
CA ILE A 13 32.46 -0.59 94.42
C ILE A 13 31.25 0.36 94.24
N VAL A 14 30.79 1.07 95.29
CA VAL A 14 29.63 2.00 95.19
C VAL A 14 29.98 3.47 95.51
N MET A 15 31.28 3.81 95.64
CA MET A 15 31.74 5.20 95.82
C MET A 15 32.63 5.70 94.66
N LEU A 16 32.30 5.27 93.44
CA LEU A 16 32.80 5.84 92.18
C LEU A 16 31.65 6.09 91.20
N PHE A 17 30.45 6.33 91.73
CA PHE A 17 29.23 6.60 90.96
C PHE A 17 28.73 8.05 91.03
N VAL A 18 29.47 8.98 91.66
CA VAL A 18 29.09 10.40 91.67
C VAL A 18 30.33 11.29 91.62
N THR A 19 30.94 11.41 90.43
CA THR A 19 31.63 12.61 89.91
C THR A 19 32.25 12.28 88.55
N MET A 20 31.44 12.29 87.48
CA MET A 20 31.89 12.65 86.13
C MET A 20 30.68 12.94 85.23
N SER A 21 29.90 13.95 85.65
CA SER A 21 29.27 14.84 84.70
C SER A 21 30.38 15.52 83.88
N ALA A 22 30.26 15.45 82.55
CA ALA A 22 31.11 16.02 81.50
C ALA A 22 32.29 15.15 81.00
N LEU A 23 31.97 14.14 80.17
CA LEU A 23 32.79 13.72 79.04
C LEU A 23 31.85 13.56 77.82
N PRO A 24 32.27 13.92 76.60
CA PRO A 24 31.38 14.16 75.48
C PRO A 24 30.66 12.89 75.04
N GLN A 25 29.44 13.03 74.52
CA GLN A 25 28.89 12.07 73.56
C GLN A 25 29.98 11.79 72.52
N GLN A 26 30.64 10.64 72.61
CA GLN A 26 31.35 10.09 71.47
C GLN A 26 30.31 9.96 70.37
N ALA A 27 30.47 10.79 69.33
CA ALA A 27 29.74 10.64 68.10
C ALA A 27 29.80 9.16 67.71
N ARG A 28 28.64 8.49 67.64
CA ARG A 28 28.53 7.26 66.87
C ARG A 28 29.19 7.56 65.53
N ALA A 29 30.27 6.87 65.19
CA ALA A 29 30.82 6.92 63.85
C ALA A 29 29.70 6.47 62.91
N GLN A 30 28.97 7.41 62.31
CA GLN A 30 27.99 7.11 61.29
C GLN A 30 28.76 6.52 60.12
N THR A 31 28.44 5.28 59.77
CA THR A 31 29.04 4.57 58.65
C THR A 31 28.75 5.34 57.38
N LYS A 32 29.79 5.70 56.60
CA LYS A 32 29.61 6.28 55.27
C LYS A 32 28.76 5.34 54.42
N GLU A 33 27.79 5.87 53.71
CA GLU A 33 26.97 5.14 52.75
C GLU A 33 26.91 5.91 51.42
N ALA A 34 26.80 5.19 50.31
CA ALA A 34 26.66 5.78 48.99
C ALA A 34 25.17 5.92 48.64
N TYR A 35 24.78 7.10 48.17
CA TYR A 35 23.40 7.43 47.89
C TYR A 35 23.27 8.55 46.85
N VAL A 36 22.09 8.65 46.26
CA VAL A 36 21.72 9.67 45.27
C VAL A 36 20.61 10.52 45.84
N VAL A 37 20.71 11.85 45.75
CA VAL A 37 19.67 12.79 46.15
C VAL A 37 19.14 13.49 44.91
N ARG A 38 17.82 13.39 44.70
CA ARG A 38 17.10 14.21 43.73
C ARG A 38 16.65 15.49 44.41
N SER A 39 17.03 16.65 43.86
CA SER A 39 16.65 17.96 44.38
C SER A 39 15.13 18.12 44.48
N ALA A 40 14.65 19.03 45.34
CA ALA A 40 13.22 19.25 45.55
C ALA A 40 12.46 19.68 44.29
N ASP A 41 13.12 20.38 43.36
CA ASP A 41 12.59 20.76 42.04
C ASP A 41 12.74 19.64 40.99
N SER A 42 13.31 18.50 41.36
CA SER A 42 13.60 17.33 40.50
C SER A 42 14.60 17.57 39.35
N THR A 43 15.30 18.71 39.33
CA THR A 43 16.20 19.06 38.21
C THR A 43 17.61 18.53 38.36
N THR A 44 18.03 18.17 39.57
CA THR A 44 19.40 17.77 39.88
C THR A 44 19.45 16.42 40.59
N LEU A 45 20.31 15.51 40.11
CA LEU A 45 20.72 14.30 40.82
C LEU A 45 22.13 14.48 41.38
N THR A 46 22.30 14.39 42.70
CA THR A 46 23.62 14.49 43.35
C THR A 46 24.01 13.19 44.03
N PHE A 47 25.20 12.68 43.71
CA PHE A 47 25.78 11.45 44.23
C PHE A 47 26.72 11.78 45.39
N TYR A 48 26.53 11.12 46.53
CA TYR A 48 27.28 11.32 47.77
C TYR A 48 27.81 10.02 48.36
N TYR A 49 28.94 10.10 49.06
CA TYR A 49 29.47 8.99 49.87
C TYR A 49 29.96 9.51 51.22
N ASP A 50 29.01 9.65 52.14
CA ASP A 50 29.24 10.22 53.46
C ASP A 50 28.22 9.69 54.49
N ALA A 51 28.23 10.26 55.68
CA ALA A 51 27.32 9.94 56.78
C ALA A 51 26.06 10.83 56.84
N GLN A 52 25.86 11.74 55.87
CA GLN A 52 24.90 12.84 55.93
C GLN A 52 23.56 12.53 55.24
N LYS A 53 23.32 11.30 54.80
CA LYS A 53 22.13 10.90 54.03
C LYS A 53 20.79 11.38 54.61
N SER A 54 20.65 11.31 55.93
CA SER A 54 19.42 11.71 56.64
C SER A 54 19.20 13.23 56.73
N GLY A 55 20.23 14.04 56.49
CA GLY A 55 20.18 15.50 56.55
C GLY A 55 20.09 16.19 55.19
N ARG A 56 19.97 15.44 54.09
CA ARG A 56 19.89 16.00 52.72
C ARG A 56 18.44 16.37 52.39
N GLU A 57 18.25 17.56 51.84
CA GLU A 57 16.95 17.99 51.30
C GLU A 57 16.70 17.38 49.92
N GLY A 58 15.49 16.84 49.70
CA GLY A 58 15.09 16.19 48.45
C GLY A 58 14.68 14.72 48.63
N THR A 59 14.57 14.00 47.53
CA THR A 59 14.26 12.55 47.54
C THR A 59 15.55 11.75 47.49
N THR A 60 15.79 10.93 48.50
CA THR A 60 17.04 10.17 48.65
C THR A 60 16.86 8.70 48.28
N TYR A 61 17.78 8.18 47.48
CA TYR A 61 17.85 6.79 47.04
C TYR A 61 19.18 6.19 47.50
N GLY A 62 19.20 4.96 48.02
CA GLY A 62 20.46 4.24 48.17
C GLY A 62 21.10 3.99 46.80
N ILE A 63 22.43 3.92 46.71
CA ILE A 63 23.11 3.70 45.42
C ILE A 63 22.73 2.36 44.77
N ASP A 64 22.34 1.37 45.57
CA ASP A 64 21.88 0.06 45.10
C ASP A 64 20.34 -0.05 45.03
N ALA A 65 19.62 1.07 45.24
CA ALA A 65 18.17 1.08 45.14
C ALA A 65 17.76 0.87 43.68
N THR A 66 16.85 -0.07 43.45
CA THR A 66 16.40 -0.45 42.10
C THR A 66 14.89 -0.37 41.95
N GLN A 67 14.47 -0.28 40.69
CA GLN A 67 13.09 -0.43 40.22
C GLN A 67 13.07 -1.36 39.01
N THR A 68 11.88 -1.82 38.63
CA THR A 68 11.68 -2.67 37.46
C THR A 68 10.80 -1.96 36.44
N ASP A 69 11.23 -1.94 35.18
CA ASP A 69 10.43 -1.38 34.09
C ASP A 69 9.30 -2.32 33.63
N GLU A 70 8.52 -1.85 32.65
CA GLU A 70 7.37 -2.58 32.13
C GLU A 70 7.74 -3.88 31.38
N LYS A 71 9.03 -4.07 31.08
CA LYS A 71 9.59 -5.25 30.39
C LYS A 71 10.34 -6.19 31.35
N GLY A 72 10.32 -5.91 32.65
CA GLY A 72 11.04 -6.72 33.65
C GLY A 72 12.52 -6.38 33.80
N ASN A 73 13.00 -5.27 33.21
CA ASN A 73 14.38 -4.85 33.36
C ASN A 73 14.62 -4.16 34.70
N VAL A 74 15.72 -4.50 35.36
CA VAL A 74 16.19 -3.80 36.56
C VAL A 74 16.88 -2.48 36.17
N LEU A 75 16.47 -1.39 36.81
CA LEU A 75 16.96 -0.02 36.64
C LEU A 75 17.27 0.59 38.02
N PRO A 76 18.18 1.57 38.11
CA PRO A 76 18.31 2.37 39.32
C PRO A 76 16.99 3.06 39.70
N ALA A 77 16.68 3.13 41.00
CA ALA A 77 15.41 3.68 41.48
C ALA A 77 15.26 5.19 41.21
N TRP A 78 16.36 5.89 40.92
CA TRP A 78 16.39 7.32 40.68
C TRP A 78 16.27 7.72 39.21
N VAL A 79 16.15 6.78 38.27
CA VAL A 79 15.98 7.09 36.84
C VAL A 79 14.55 6.86 36.33
N GLY A 80 14.27 7.21 35.07
CA GLY A 80 12.98 6.92 34.41
C GLY A 80 12.87 5.49 33.84
N THR A 81 11.72 5.16 33.27
CA THR A 81 11.47 3.90 32.53
C THR A 81 11.14 4.16 31.06
N VAL A 82 11.02 3.10 30.25
CA VAL A 82 10.60 3.20 28.84
C VAL A 82 9.24 3.89 28.70
N LYS A 83 8.29 3.63 29.61
CA LYS A 83 6.97 4.27 29.58
C LYS A 83 6.97 5.64 30.26
N ASN A 84 7.71 5.78 31.36
CA ASN A 84 7.76 6.97 32.20
C ASN A 84 9.18 7.55 32.19
N LEU A 85 9.55 8.18 31.07
CA LEU A 85 10.85 8.83 30.90
C LEU A 85 11.07 9.91 31.97
N ASP A 86 12.31 10.07 32.46
CA ASP A 86 12.67 11.23 33.26
C ASP A 86 12.86 12.43 32.32
N LYS A 87 11.95 13.39 32.44
CA LYS A 87 11.91 14.64 31.67
C LYS A 87 12.20 15.87 32.53
N SER A 88 12.70 15.64 33.74
CA SER A 88 12.91 16.68 34.76
C SER A 88 14.38 16.86 35.11
N THR A 89 15.16 15.78 35.18
CA THR A 89 16.58 15.87 35.51
C THR A 89 17.36 16.56 34.40
N VAL A 90 17.96 17.71 34.70
CA VAL A 90 18.76 18.53 33.78
C VAL A 90 20.25 18.41 34.08
N THR A 91 20.63 18.25 35.35
CA THR A 91 22.03 18.13 35.77
C THR A 91 22.24 16.94 36.69
N ALA A 92 23.35 16.23 36.53
CA ALA A 92 23.87 15.31 37.53
C ALA A 92 25.16 15.84 38.14
N VAL A 93 25.41 15.56 39.42
CA VAL A 93 26.57 16.04 40.17
C VAL A 93 27.17 14.91 40.98
N PHE A 94 28.46 14.63 40.81
CA PHE A 94 29.23 13.81 41.74
C PHE A 94 29.92 14.74 42.74
N ASP A 95 29.44 14.73 43.98
CA ASP A 95 30.01 15.53 45.06
C ASP A 95 31.43 15.04 45.40
N ALA A 96 32.28 15.92 45.94
CA ALA A 96 33.64 15.57 46.34
C ALA A 96 33.69 14.39 47.33
N SER A 97 32.66 14.20 48.15
CA SER A 97 32.54 13.04 49.04
C SER A 97 32.52 11.70 48.29
N PHE A 98 32.06 11.68 47.03
CA PHE A 98 31.93 10.47 46.21
C PHE A 98 33.28 9.90 45.75
N ALA A 99 34.36 10.69 45.82
CA ALA A 99 35.69 10.31 45.32
C ALA A 99 36.27 9.03 45.97
N ASP A 100 35.84 8.69 47.19
CA ASP A 100 36.26 7.48 47.91
C ASP A 100 35.39 6.25 47.61
N TYR A 101 34.22 6.42 46.99
CA TYR A 101 33.37 5.30 46.63
C TYR A 101 33.93 4.57 45.40
N ARG A 102 33.77 3.25 45.37
CA ARG A 102 34.28 2.36 44.32
C ARG A 102 33.14 1.50 43.81
N PRO A 103 32.30 2.02 42.88
CA PRO A 103 31.25 1.21 42.27
C PRO A 103 31.86 0.06 41.48
N THR A 104 31.21 -1.11 41.53
CA THR A 104 31.54 -2.26 40.66
C THR A 104 30.72 -2.28 39.37
N SER A 105 29.65 -1.48 39.31
CA SER A 105 28.81 -1.29 38.13
C SER A 105 28.23 0.13 38.09
N THR A 106 28.13 0.69 36.89
CA THR A 106 27.41 1.95 36.61
C THR A 106 26.22 1.72 35.66
N ARG A 107 25.75 0.47 35.60
CA ARG A 107 24.66 0.03 34.73
C ARG A 107 23.48 0.97 34.83
N ARG A 108 23.18 1.64 33.73
CA ARG A 108 22.00 2.50 33.54
C ARG A 108 21.85 3.64 34.54
N TRP A 109 22.93 4.12 35.15
CA TRP A 109 22.89 5.18 36.16
C TRP A 109 22.21 6.49 35.72
N PHE A 110 22.22 6.79 34.41
CA PHE A 110 21.54 7.94 33.82
C PHE A 110 20.52 7.55 32.75
N ALA A 111 20.17 6.26 32.66
CA ALA A 111 19.29 5.81 31.60
C ALA A 111 17.94 6.53 31.63
N TYR A 112 17.38 6.89 30.47
CA TYR A 112 16.10 7.58 30.35
C TYR A 112 16.01 8.98 30.98
N CYS A 113 17.13 9.59 31.37
CA CYS A 113 17.20 11.00 31.75
C CYS A 113 17.21 11.90 30.50
N THR A 114 16.06 12.01 29.84
CA THR A 114 15.95 12.59 28.49
C THR A 114 16.30 14.07 28.39
N THR A 115 16.23 14.80 29.49
CA THR A 115 16.57 16.23 29.60
C THR A 115 17.94 16.49 30.21
N LEU A 116 18.74 15.45 30.47
CA LEU A 116 20.07 15.61 31.07
C LEU A 116 21.00 16.34 30.10
N GLU A 117 21.44 17.54 30.48
CA GLU A 117 22.32 18.40 29.67
C GLU A 117 23.77 18.37 30.15
N SER A 118 24.00 18.14 31.45
CA SER A 118 25.37 18.14 32.01
C SER A 118 25.55 17.19 33.19
N VAL A 119 26.76 16.64 33.30
CA VAL A 119 27.22 15.87 34.46
C VAL A 119 28.46 16.56 35.01
N LYS A 120 28.41 17.00 36.27
CA LYS A 120 29.47 17.77 36.93
C LYS A 120 30.19 16.91 37.98
N GLY A 121 31.46 17.22 38.23
CA GLY A 121 32.26 16.52 39.23
C GLY A 121 32.68 15.11 38.82
N MET A 122 32.76 14.82 37.52
CA MET A 122 33.04 13.47 37.00
C MET A 122 34.36 12.89 37.52
N GLU A 123 35.33 13.74 37.87
CA GLU A 123 36.58 13.38 38.54
C GLU A 123 36.38 12.66 39.89
N ASN A 124 35.21 12.84 40.52
CA ASN A 124 34.84 12.18 41.78
C ASN A 124 34.17 10.81 41.55
N LEU A 125 33.88 10.42 40.31
CA LEU A 125 33.41 9.07 39.99
C LEU A 125 34.60 8.15 39.71
N ASN A 126 35.01 7.37 40.71
CA ASN A 126 36.08 6.40 40.50
C ASN A 126 35.57 5.14 39.80
N THR A 127 35.93 4.95 38.53
CA THR A 127 35.49 3.78 37.74
C THR A 127 36.48 2.61 37.74
N ALA A 128 37.54 2.65 38.55
CA ALA A 128 38.62 1.65 38.47
C ALA A 128 38.16 0.20 38.71
N ASP A 129 37.12 0.00 39.52
CA ASP A 129 36.56 -1.31 39.85
C ASP A 129 35.29 -1.66 39.04
N VAL A 130 34.87 -0.77 38.13
CA VAL A 130 33.65 -0.96 37.34
C VAL A 130 33.87 -2.02 36.27
N THR A 131 32.96 -3.00 36.22
CA THR A 131 32.96 -4.08 35.22
C THR A 131 31.79 -4.00 34.24
N ASP A 132 30.66 -3.41 34.63
CA ASP A 132 29.45 -3.26 33.81
C ASP A 132 29.05 -1.78 33.66
N MET A 133 29.15 -1.26 32.42
CA MET A 133 28.74 0.09 32.00
C MET A 133 27.52 0.06 31.08
N PHE A 134 26.77 -1.05 31.03
CA PHE A 134 25.60 -1.19 30.15
C PHE A 134 24.63 -0.02 30.31
N GLY A 135 24.43 0.69 29.22
CA GLY A 135 23.42 1.74 29.10
C GLY A 135 23.61 2.89 30.07
N MET A 136 24.82 3.15 30.57
CA MET A 136 25.09 4.18 31.58
C MET A 136 24.44 5.52 31.24
N PHE A 137 24.50 5.95 29.97
CA PHE A 137 23.89 7.19 29.47
C PHE A 137 22.77 6.95 28.45
N ALA A 138 22.21 5.74 28.38
CA ALA A 138 21.20 5.43 27.37
C ALA A 138 19.98 6.37 27.46
N TYR A 139 19.51 6.91 26.34
CA TYR A 139 18.41 7.86 26.23
C TYR A 139 18.66 9.23 26.90
N CYS A 140 19.91 9.63 27.15
CA CYS A 140 20.25 11.01 27.52
C CYS A 140 20.20 11.94 26.31
N ARG A 141 18.99 12.17 25.78
CA ARG A 141 18.78 12.82 24.47
C ARG A 141 19.26 14.25 24.37
N ALA A 142 19.25 14.99 25.49
CA ALA A 142 19.70 16.38 25.55
C ALA A 142 21.22 16.53 25.79
N LEU A 143 21.94 15.43 26.01
CA LEU A 143 23.36 15.47 26.35
C LEU A 143 24.21 15.76 25.09
N ALA A 144 24.66 17.00 24.96
CA ALA A 144 25.42 17.45 23.78
C ALA A 144 26.93 17.15 23.85
N SER A 145 27.48 17.09 25.06
CA SER A 145 28.89 16.80 25.34
C SER A 145 29.03 16.13 26.70
N LEU A 146 30.10 15.36 26.87
CA LEU A 146 30.40 14.69 28.13
C LEU A 146 31.91 14.60 28.32
N ASP A 147 32.40 15.00 29.49
CA ASP A 147 33.80 14.79 29.88
C ASP A 147 33.96 13.39 30.49
N LEU A 148 34.81 12.58 29.88
CA LEU A 148 35.11 11.20 30.28
C LEU A 148 36.61 11.00 30.56
N SER A 149 37.39 12.08 30.64
CA SER A 149 38.87 12.02 30.75
C SER A 149 39.37 11.29 32.01
N HIS A 150 38.54 11.21 33.06
CA HIS A 150 38.86 10.53 34.32
C HIS A 150 38.43 9.06 34.39
N PHE A 151 37.80 8.52 33.34
CA PHE A 151 37.35 7.13 33.34
C PHE A 151 38.54 6.18 33.22
N ASN A 152 38.65 5.26 34.17
CA ASN A 152 39.44 4.04 34.04
C ASN A 152 38.50 2.89 33.65
N THR A 153 38.59 2.42 32.40
CA THR A 153 37.74 1.34 31.88
C THR A 153 38.46 0.00 31.80
N ALA A 154 39.66 -0.13 32.38
CA ALA A 154 40.49 -1.33 32.20
C ALA A 154 39.83 -2.63 32.67
N ASN A 155 38.89 -2.57 33.62
CA ASN A 155 38.16 -3.72 34.14
C ASN A 155 36.77 -3.92 33.50
N VAL A 156 36.34 -3.02 32.60
CA VAL A 156 35.01 -3.06 31.99
C VAL A 156 34.93 -4.19 30.97
N THR A 157 33.91 -5.04 31.11
CA THR A 157 33.62 -6.13 30.18
C THR A 157 32.36 -5.89 29.35
N ASN A 158 31.43 -5.06 29.85
CA ASN A 158 30.17 -4.76 29.17
C ASN A 158 29.99 -3.25 28.95
N MET A 159 29.96 -2.84 27.68
CA MET A 159 29.68 -1.48 27.21
C MET A 159 28.43 -1.43 26.29
N PHE A 160 27.57 -2.45 26.34
CA PHE A 160 26.34 -2.49 25.56
C PHE A 160 25.61 -1.16 25.69
N GLY A 161 25.24 -0.54 24.57
CA GLY A 161 24.37 0.62 24.53
C GLY A 161 24.77 1.80 25.44
N MET A 162 26.05 1.95 25.80
CA MET A 162 26.50 2.94 26.79
C MET A 162 25.98 4.36 26.49
N PHE A 163 25.98 4.75 25.21
CA PHE A 163 25.48 6.04 24.71
C PHE A 163 24.25 5.89 23.80
N TRP A 164 23.52 4.77 23.89
CA TRP A 164 22.36 4.50 23.04
C TRP A 164 21.34 5.64 23.10
N CYS A 165 20.94 6.22 21.97
CA CYS A 165 19.98 7.32 21.87
C CYS A 165 20.41 8.59 22.63
N CYS A 166 21.71 8.91 22.64
CA CYS A 166 22.22 10.24 22.99
C CYS A 166 22.13 11.16 21.76
N ASP A 167 20.90 11.55 21.39
CA ASP A 167 20.59 12.23 20.13
C ASP A 167 21.38 13.52 19.88
N ALA A 168 21.61 14.33 20.93
CA ALA A 168 22.30 15.61 20.83
C ALA A 168 23.83 15.52 20.83
N LEU A 169 24.41 14.34 21.09
CA LEU A 169 25.86 14.19 21.23
C LEU A 169 26.57 14.44 19.90
N THR A 170 27.38 15.50 19.82
CA THR A 170 28.06 15.90 18.56
C THR A 170 29.46 15.30 18.41
N SER A 171 30.13 15.04 19.54
CA SER A 171 31.48 14.50 19.62
C SER A 171 31.70 13.88 21.00
N LEU A 172 32.63 12.94 21.09
CA LEU A 172 33.02 12.32 22.36
C LEU A 172 34.53 12.02 22.35
N ASP A 173 35.23 12.44 23.40
CA ASP A 173 36.63 12.05 23.61
C ASP A 173 36.68 10.72 24.35
N LEU A 174 37.23 9.71 23.69
CA LEU A 174 37.37 8.34 24.20
C LEU A 174 38.84 7.90 24.26
N SER A 175 39.78 8.84 24.14
CA SER A 175 41.22 8.54 24.07
C SER A 175 41.77 7.81 25.30
N HIS A 176 41.12 7.95 26.45
CA HIS A 176 41.50 7.30 27.71
C HIS A 176 40.87 5.92 27.92
N PHE A 177 39.97 5.47 27.04
CA PHE A 177 39.29 4.19 27.20
C PHE A 177 40.25 3.04 26.91
N ASN A 178 40.40 2.13 27.87
CA ASN A 178 40.95 0.81 27.67
C ASN A 178 39.82 -0.19 27.47
N THR A 179 39.67 -0.69 26.25
CA THR A 179 38.59 -1.64 25.89
C THR A 179 39.06 -3.09 25.81
N ALA A 180 40.30 -3.41 26.23
CA ALA A 180 40.89 -4.72 26.01
C ALA A 180 40.11 -5.87 26.66
N ASN A 181 39.35 -5.62 27.73
CA ASN A 181 38.53 -6.61 28.41
C ASN A 181 37.05 -6.61 27.99
N VAL A 182 36.64 -5.69 27.10
CA VAL A 182 35.25 -5.56 26.65
C VAL A 182 34.88 -6.72 25.73
N THR A 183 33.81 -7.42 26.08
CA THR A 183 33.25 -8.53 25.29
C THR A 183 31.98 -8.15 24.54
N ASP A 184 31.23 -7.15 25.03
CA ASP A 184 30.01 -6.65 24.39
C ASP A 184 30.03 -5.12 24.34
N MET A 185 29.96 -4.57 23.12
CA MET A 185 29.79 -3.14 22.84
C MET A 185 28.69 -2.91 21.80
N SER A 186 27.79 -3.88 21.65
CA SER A 186 26.68 -3.78 20.72
C SER A 186 25.81 -2.57 21.09
N GLY A 187 25.38 -1.85 20.05
CA GLY A 187 24.59 -0.62 20.20
C GLY A 187 25.26 0.55 20.91
N MET A 188 26.57 0.50 21.22
CA MET A 188 27.23 1.52 22.07
C MET A 188 26.94 2.96 21.66
N PHE A 189 26.89 3.25 20.35
CA PHE A 189 26.60 4.57 19.79
C PHE A 189 25.29 4.63 18.99
N ALA A 190 24.46 3.58 19.05
CA ALA A 190 23.22 3.55 18.28
C ALA A 190 22.36 4.78 18.58
N TYR A 191 21.78 5.39 17.56
CA TYR A 191 20.92 6.56 17.64
C TYR A 191 21.60 7.85 18.16
N CYS A 192 22.94 7.94 18.10
CA CYS A 192 23.65 9.20 18.31
C CYS A 192 23.56 10.06 17.03
N ARG A 193 22.37 10.60 16.75
CA ARG A 193 22.03 11.19 15.45
C ARG A 193 22.80 12.47 15.09
N ALA A 194 23.29 13.21 16.08
CA ALA A 194 24.09 14.42 15.88
C ALA A 194 25.61 14.16 15.78
N LEU A 195 26.05 12.93 15.96
CA LEU A 195 27.47 12.58 16.02
C LEU A 195 28.11 12.66 14.63
N VAL A 196 29.09 13.56 14.46
CA VAL A 196 29.70 13.85 13.15
C VAL A 196 30.92 12.97 12.87
N SER A 197 31.71 12.69 13.91
CA SER A 197 32.91 11.86 13.85
C SER A 197 33.22 11.25 15.22
N LEU A 198 33.93 10.13 15.22
CA LEU A 198 34.50 9.50 16.42
C LEU A 198 35.93 9.06 16.11
N ASP A 199 36.85 9.30 17.05
CA ASP A 199 38.17 8.67 17.04
C ASP A 199 38.10 7.39 17.88
N LEU A 200 38.26 6.25 17.21
CA LEU A 200 38.27 4.92 17.82
C LEU A 200 39.58 4.17 17.54
N SER A 201 40.61 4.88 17.07
CA SER A 201 41.89 4.28 16.64
C SER A 201 42.61 3.51 17.74
N HIS A 202 42.37 3.85 19.01
CA HIS A 202 42.97 3.21 20.18
C HIS A 202 42.16 2.04 20.76
N PHE A 203 40.97 1.75 20.23
CA PHE A 203 40.13 0.67 20.74
C PHE A 203 40.75 -0.70 20.46
N ASN A 204 40.93 -1.49 21.50
CA ASN A 204 41.23 -2.91 21.38
C ASN A 204 39.93 -3.70 21.45
N THR A 205 39.48 -4.24 20.32
CA THR A 205 38.21 -4.99 20.22
C THR A 205 38.43 -6.51 20.13
N ALA A 206 39.64 -7.01 20.41
CA ALA A 206 39.98 -8.43 20.18
C ALA A 206 39.10 -9.43 20.96
N ASN A 207 38.54 -9.01 22.10
CA ASN A 207 37.66 -9.85 22.93
C ASN A 207 36.16 -9.64 22.64
N VAL A 208 35.80 -8.70 21.76
CA VAL A 208 34.39 -8.39 21.45
C VAL A 208 33.77 -9.51 20.63
N THR A 209 32.60 -9.98 21.05
CA THR A 209 31.83 -11.02 20.34
C THR A 209 30.57 -10.48 19.66
N ASP A 210 30.01 -9.35 20.11
CA ASP A 210 28.83 -8.72 19.51
C ASP A 210 29.09 -7.24 19.18
N MET A 211 28.90 -6.87 17.91
CA MET A 211 28.99 -5.50 17.39
C MET A 211 27.68 -5.05 16.72
N GLY A 212 26.59 -5.80 16.93
CA GLY A 212 25.28 -5.50 16.39
C GLY A 212 24.83 -4.09 16.74
N ALA A 213 24.24 -3.39 15.76
CA ALA A 213 23.73 -2.03 15.90
C ALA A 213 24.71 -0.95 16.39
N MET A 214 26.02 -1.21 16.47
CA MET A 214 26.97 -0.32 17.17
C MET A 214 26.88 1.15 16.74
N PHE A 215 26.68 1.42 15.44
CA PHE A 215 26.54 2.77 14.85
C PHE A 215 25.17 2.99 14.18
N ARG A 216 24.16 2.19 14.54
CA ARG A 216 22.85 2.28 13.90
C ARG A 216 22.24 3.67 14.06
N ASP A 217 21.74 4.27 12.98
CA ASP A 217 21.08 5.58 12.95
C ASP A 217 22.00 6.73 13.45
N CYS A 218 23.31 6.60 13.23
CA CYS A 218 24.28 7.71 13.34
C CYS A 218 24.23 8.57 12.07
N ASN A 219 23.08 9.21 11.82
CA ASN A 219 22.77 9.88 10.55
C ASN A 219 23.72 11.02 10.16
N ALA A 220 24.39 11.67 11.12
CA ALA A 220 25.29 12.79 10.87
C ALA A 220 26.75 12.35 10.66
N LEU A 221 27.07 11.06 10.79
CA LEU A 221 28.43 10.56 10.74
C LEU A 221 29.01 10.70 9.32
N THR A 222 30.00 11.58 9.16
CA THR A 222 30.62 11.87 7.85
C THR A 222 31.89 11.06 7.61
N SER A 223 32.50 10.52 8.66
CA SER A 223 33.71 9.70 8.59
C SER A 223 33.79 8.78 9.80
N LEU A 224 34.35 7.59 9.60
CA LEU A 224 34.59 6.63 10.67
C LEU A 224 35.84 5.81 10.34
N ASP A 225 36.87 5.93 11.18
CA ASP A 225 38.08 5.10 11.08
C ASP A 225 37.93 3.87 11.99
N LEU A 226 38.00 2.69 11.39
CA LEU A 226 37.90 1.40 12.06
C LEU A 226 39.17 0.54 11.86
N SER A 227 40.27 1.14 11.41
CA SER A 227 41.52 0.43 11.10
C SER A 227 42.14 -0.29 12.32
N GLY A 228 41.87 0.19 13.53
CA GLY A 228 42.30 -0.43 14.79
C GLY A 228 41.46 -1.64 15.23
N PHE A 229 40.32 -1.92 14.60
CA PHE A 229 39.39 -2.95 15.06
C PHE A 229 39.90 -4.35 14.74
N SER A 230 39.89 -5.21 15.76
CA SER A 230 40.03 -6.66 15.62
C SER A 230 38.67 -7.32 15.76
N THR A 231 38.18 -8.00 14.72
CA THR A 231 36.83 -8.58 14.68
C THR A 231 36.81 -10.11 14.66
N ALA A 232 37.96 -10.77 14.88
CA ALA A 232 38.10 -12.22 14.71
C ALA A 232 37.22 -13.08 15.65
N ASN A 233 36.69 -12.47 16.73
CA ASN A 233 35.79 -13.13 17.69
C ASN A 233 34.32 -12.71 17.53
N VAL A 234 34.01 -11.77 16.64
CA VAL A 234 32.66 -11.24 16.45
C VAL A 234 31.79 -12.27 15.74
N THR A 235 30.61 -12.53 16.29
CA THR A 235 29.60 -13.43 15.73
C THR A 235 28.38 -12.69 15.18
N ASN A 236 28.13 -11.45 15.62
CA ASN A 236 26.97 -10.65 15.22
C ASN A 236 27.40 -9.24 14.76
N MET A 237 27.06 -8.90 13.51
CA MET A 237 27.26 -7.57 12.91
C MET A 237 25.94 -7.01 12.33
N SER A 238 24.80 -7.58 12.72
CA SER A 238 23.49 -7.15 12.25
C SER A 238 23.29 -5.66 12.50
N VAL A 239 22.72 -4.96 11.52
CA VAL A 239 22.40 -3.51 11.56
C VAL A 239 23.53 -2.58 12.01
N MET A 240 24.80 -3.02 12.00
CA MET A 240 25.93 -2.29 12.61
C MET A 240 26.05 -0.85 12.12
N PHE A 241 25.90 -0.62 10.81
CA PHE A 241 25.95 0.70 10.17
C PHE A 241 24.60 1.13 9.60
N SER A 242 23.51 0.46 9.96
CA SER A 242 22.20 0.75 9.37
C SER A 242 21.80 2.20 9.66
N ASP A 243 21.28 2.91 8.66
CA ASP A 243 20.95 4.34 8.72
C ASP A 243 22.17 5.27 8.99
N CYS A 244 23.40 4.88 8.65
CA CYS A 244 24.51 5.85 8.51
C CYS A 244 24.36 6.64 7.20
N ARG A 245 23.30 7.45 7.09
CA ARG A 245 22.77 7.96 5.81
C ARG A 245 23.71 8.84 5.01
N VAL A 246 24.56 9.64 5.67
CA VAL A 246 25.44 10.63 5.02
C VAL A 246 26.87 10.14 4.86
N LEU A 247 27.21 8.94 5.37
CA LEU A 247 28.55 8.40 5.32
C LEU A 247 28.93 8.09 3.85
N PRO A 248 29.95 8.75 3.27
CA PRO A 248 30.25 8.63 1.84
C PRO A 248 31.06 7.38 1.50
N SER A 249 31.85 6.88 2.45
CA SER A 249 32.74 5.73 2.27
C SER A 249 32.95 4.98 3.58
N LEU A 250 33.24 3.68 3.49
CA LEU A 250 33.64 2.87 4.62
C LEU A 250 34.70 1.85 4.19
N ASP A 251 35.85 1.86 4.86
CA ASP A 251 36.93 0.89 4.66
C ASP A 251 36.86 -0.18 5.75
N LEU A 252 36.57 -1.41 5.35
CA LEU A 252 36.51 -2.57 6.24
C LEU A 252 37.56 -3.64 5.88
N SER A 253 38.62 -3.27 5.15
CA SER A 253 39.69 -4.19 4.74
C SER A 253 40.43 -4.88 5.89
N GLY A 254 40.36 -4.32 7.11
CA GLY A 254 40.91 -4.92 8.34
C GLY A 254 40.00 -5.96 9.01
N PHE A 255 38.74 -6.09 8.60
CA PHE A 255 37.76 -6.93 9.30
C PHE A 255 37.99 -8.41 8.98
N ASN A 256 38.11 -9.23 10.03
CA ASN A 256 37.97 -10.68 9.94
C ASN A 256 36.53 -11.06 10.32
N THR A 257 35.74 -11.52 9.34
CA THR A 257 34.33 -11.88 9.56
C THR A 257 34.10 -13.39 9.64
N GLU A 258 35.15 -14.20 9.79
CA GLU A 258 35.04 -15.67 9.68
C GLU A 258 33.99 -16.26 10.64
N LYS A 259 33.85 -15.72 11.85
CA LYS A 259 32.90 -16.23 12.86
C LYS A 259 31.51 -15.59 12.79
N VAL A 260 31.30 -14.60 11.91
CA VAL A 260 30.04 -13.87 11.85
C VAL A 260 28.94 -14.77 11.28
N THR A 261 27.82 -14.85 11.99
CA THR A 261 26.63 -15.63 11.59
C THR A 261 25.48 -14.75 11.13
N ASP A 262 25.43 -13.48 11.54
CA ASP A 262 24.35 -12.53 11.19
C ASP A 262 24.95 -11.21 10.65
N MET A 263 24.67 -10.92 9.38
CA MET A 263 24.99 -9.66 8.69
C MET A 263 23.73 -8.95 8.18
N SER A 264 22.56 -9.33 8.72
CA SER A 264 21.29 -8.77 8.29
C SER A 264 21.31 -7.24 8.45
N LYS A 265 20.96 -6.54 7.37
CA LYS A 265 20.86 -5.09 7.31
C LYS A 265 22.11 -4.32 7.74
N MET A 266 23.30 -4.94 7.69
CA MET A 266 24.55 -4.33 8.16
C MET A 266 24.78 -2.93 7.60
N PHE A 267 24.45 -2.69 6.32
CA PHE A 267 24.58 -1.39 5.64
C PHE A 267 23.23 -0.80 5.19
N ALA A 268 22.11 -1.29 5.74
CA ALA A 268 20.80 -0.86 5.28
C ALA A 268 20.59 0.65 5.49
N TYR A 269 20.10 1.36 4.49
CA TYR A 269 19.87 2.81 4.48
C TYR A 269 21.14 3.69 4.51
N CYS A 270 22.31 3.16 4.18
CA CYS A 270 23.52 3.95 3.93
C CYS A 270 23.43 4.65 2.55
N GLN A 271 22.56 5.65 2.43
CA GLN A 271 22.16 6.21 1.13
C GLN A 271 23.26 6.97 0.39
N ALA A 272 24.17 7.63 1.11
CA ALA A 272 25.30 8.38 0.52
C ALA A 272 26.53 7.50 0.24
N LEU A 273 26.51 6.23 0.63
CA LEU A 273 27.65 5.34 0.49
C LEU A 273 27.98 5.13 -1.00
N SER A 274 29.10 5.70 -1.42
CA SER A 274 29.60 5.68 -2.80
C SER A 274 30.83 4.78 -2.98
N SER A 275 31.44 4.37 -1.87
CA SER A 275 32.57 3.44 -1.82
C SER A 275 32.45 2.56 -0.58
N LEU A 276 32.60 1.24 -0.76
CA LEU A 276 32.56 0.25 0.32
C LEU A 276 33.58 -0.85 0.04
N GLU A 277 34.59 -0.96 0.89
CA GLU A 277 35.66 -1.96 0.74
C GLU A 277 35.37 -3.20 1.60
N LEU A 278 35.23 -4.36 0.96
CA LEU A 278 34.83 -5.64 1.58
C LEU A 278 35.81 -6.79 1.28
N SER A 279 37.00 -6.51 0.73
CA SER A 279 37.92 -7.57 0.27
C SER A 279 38.35 -8.57 1.35
N SER A 280 38.29 -8.23 2.64
CA SER A 280 38.64 -9.15 3.72
C SER A 280 37.50 -10.04 4.20
N PHE A 281 36.27 -9.83 3.70
CA PHE A 281 35.09 -10.54 4.20
C PHE A 281 35.16 -12.03 3.87
N ASN A 282 34.99 -12.85 4.90
CA ASN A 282 34.77 -14.29 4.81
C ASN A 282 33.37 -14.59 5.37
N THR A 283 32.43 -14.91 4.48
CA THR A 283 31.02 -15.09 4.83
C THR A 283 30.59 -16.54 5.00
N LYS A 284 31.54 -17.49 5.07
CA LYS A 284 31.25 -18.94 5.02
C LYS A 284 30.35 -19.46 6.15
N ASN A 285 30.21 -18.71 7.24
CA ASN A 285 29.40 -19.05 8.41
C ASN A 285 28.15 -18.16 8.55
N VAL A 286 27.93 -17.22 7.63
CA VAL A 286 26.79 -16.30 7.67
C VAL A 286 25.52 -17.07 7.31
N ILE A 287 24.48 -16.89 8.13
CA ILE A 287 23.17 -17.54 7.99
C ILE A 287 22.15 -16.53 7.44
N ASP A 288 22.16 -15.29 7.94
CA ASP A 288 21.22 -14.23 7.55
C ASP A 288 21.93 -13.05 6.86
N MET A 289 21.55 -12.78 5.61
CA MET A 289 21.98 -11.63 4.80
C MET A 289 20.81 -10.73 4.39
N CYS A 290 19.66 -10.85 5.07
CA CYS A 290 18.45 -10.09 4.77
C CYS A 290 18.76 -8.59 4.77
N GLY A 291 18.48 -7.93 3.65
CA GLY A 291 18.63 -6.50 3.49
C GLY A 291 20.03 -5.95 3.72
N MET A 292 21.10 -6.74 3.58
CA MET A 292 22.47 -6.31 3.88
C MET A 292 22.84 -4.96 3.24
N PHE A 293 22.40 -4.72 2.00
CA PHE A 293 22.61 -3.48 1.23
C PHE A 293 21.29 -2.74 0.89
N LEU A 294 20.22 -3.01 1.63
CA LEU A 294 18.91 -2.40 1.44
C LEU A 294 19.03 -0.85 1.44
N TYR A 295 18.49 -0.16 0.43
CA TYR A 295 18.54 1.30 0.30
C TYR A 295 19.96 1.93 0.16
N CYS A 296 20.98 1.16 -0.25
CA CYS A 296 22.29 1.71 -0.64
C CYS A 296 22.23 2.39 -2.03
N HIS A 297 21.63 3.59 -2.08
CA HIS A 297 21.29 4.29 -3.32
C HIS A 297 22.50 4.69 -4.19
N ALA A 298 23.64 5.02 -3.58
CA ALA A 298 24.74 5.69 -4.25
C ALA A 298 25.90 4.78 -4.68
N LEU A 299 25.86 3.47 -4.37
CA LEU A 299 26.93 2.54 -4.73
C LEU A 299 26.98 2.34 -6.27
N PRO A 300 28.05 2.76 -6.95
CA PRO A 300 28.18 2.56 -8.40
C PRO A 300 28.67 1.16 -8.76
N SER A 301 29.32 0.48 -7.82
CA SER A 301 29.81 -0.88 -7.93
C SER A 301 29.90 -1.51 -6.53
N LEU A 302 29.97 -2.84 -6.48
CA LEU A 302 30.13 -3.60 -5.25
C LEU A 302 30.91 -4.88 -5.56
N ASN A 303 32.04 -5.08 -4.88
CA ASN A 303 32.84 -6.30 -5.03
C ASN A 303 32.35 -7.38 -4.05
N LEU A 304 31.87 -8.50 -4.59
CA LEU A 304 31.36 -9.64 -3.84
C LEU A 304 32.17 -10.93 -4.05
N SER A 305 33.34 -10.86 -4.70
CA SER A 305 34.09 -12.05 -5.15
C SER A 305 34.47 -13.03 -4.01
N ASN A 306 34.58 -12.53 -2.78
CA ASN A 306 34.98 -13.31 -1.61
C ASN A 306 33.79 -13.84 -0.80
N PHE A 307 32.56 -13.56 -1.23
CA PHE A 307 31.36 -14.03 -0.54
C PHE A 307 31.14 -15.51 -0.82
N ASN A 308 31.27 -16.32 0.24
CA ASN A 308 30.79 -17.70 0.27
C ASN A 308 29.44 -17.72 0.98
N THR A 309 28.37 -18.03 0.25
CA THR A 309 26.99 -17.98 0.78
C THR A 309 26.41 -19.37 1.06
N ALA A 310 27.23 -20.43 1.09
CA ALA A 310 26.73 -21.81 1.18
C ALA A 310 25.90 -22.10 2.44
N THR A 311 26.05 -21.34 3.53
CA THR A 311 25.28 -21.47 4.78
C THR A 311 24.08 -20.53 4.87
N VAL A 312 23.96 -19.57 3.94
CA VAL A 312 22.92 -18.54 3.99
C VAL A 312 21.56 -19.14 3.71
N THR A 313 20.59 -18.84 4.56
CA THR A 313 19.19 -19.27 4.40
C THR A 313 18.26 -18.13 4.00
N ASN A 314 18.63 -16.88 4.29
CA ASN A 314 17.80 -15.70 4.07
C ASN A 314 18.54 -14.63 3.26
N MET A 315 18.05 -14.34 2.03
CA MET A 315 18.55 -13.28 1.15
C MET A 315 17.47 -12.23 0.82
N ARG A 316 16.39 -12.20 1.60
CA ARG A 316 15.28 -11.26 1.41
C ARG A 316 15.78 -9.83 1.35
N GLU A 317 15.37 -9.09 0.32
CA GLU A 317 15.67 -7.67 0.11
C GLU A 317 17.16 -7.29 0.09
N MET A 318 18.09 -8.24 -0.10
CA MET A 318 19.54 -8.02 0.05
C MET A 318 20.07 -6.78 -0.68
N PHE A 319 19.59 -6.52 -1.92
CA PHE A 319 19.97 -5.36 -2.74
C PHE A 319 18.81 -4.41 -3.02
N ARG A 320 17.67 -4.55 -2.33
CA ARG A 320 16.49 -3.72 -2.59
C ARG A 320 16.85 -2.23 -2.58
N GLU A 321 16.40 -1.51 -3.59
CA GLU A 321 16.64 -0.08 -3.83
C GLU A 321 18.11 0.28 -4.08
N CYS A 322 19.01 -0.65 -4.44
CA CYS A 322 20.34 -0.29 -4.94
C CYS A 322 20.27 0.34 -6.34
N LYS A 323 19.89 1.61 -6.40
CA LYS A 323 19.52 2.34 -7.62
C LYS A 323 20.68 2.66 -8.56
N ALA A 324 21.92 2.64 -8.08
CA ALA A 324 23.09 3.04 -8.85
C ALA A 324 23.92 1.87 -9.40
N LEU A 325 23.64 0.62 -9.01
CA LEU A 325 24.39 -0.56 -9.45
C LEU A 325 23.96 -0.99 -10.86
N PRO A 326 24.83 -0.92 -11.88
CA PRO A 326 24.50 -1.39 -13.23
C PRO A 326 24.73 -2.90 -13.40
N PHE A 327 25.66 -3.47 -12.63
CA PHE A 327 26.10 -4.86 -12.68
C PHE A 327 26.43 -5.39 -11.28
N LEU A 328 26.24 -6.69 -11.08
CA LEU A 328 26.64 -7.43 -9.89
C LEU A 328 27.21 -8.79 -10.35
N ASP A 329 28.35 -9.17 -9.79
CA ASP A 329 28.95 -10.49 -10.02
C ASP A 329 28.57 -11.44 -8.87
N PHE A 330 27.98 -12.58 -9.25
CA PHE A 330 27.55 -13.64 -8.34
C PHE A 330 28.31 -14.96 -8.55
N SER A 331 29.45 -14.93 -9.24
CA SER A 331 30.25 -16.13 -9.55
C SER A 331 30.65 -16.96 -8.31
N SER A 332 30.78 -16.34 -7.13
CA SER A 332 31.12 -17.00 -5.87
C SER A 332 29.92 -17.50 -5.06
N PHE A 333 28.68 -17.15 -5.45
CA PHE A 333 27.50 -17.45 -4.66
C PHE A 333 27.10 -18.93 -4.78
N ASN A 334 26.75 -19.51 -3.64
CA ASN A 334 26.07 -20.79 -3.53
C ASN A 334 24.78 -20.59 -2.75
N THR A 335 23.63 -20.74 -3.41
CA THR A 335 22.32 -20.40 -2.83
C THR A 335 21.51 -21.63 -2.42
N LYS A 336 22.11 -22.82 -2.40
CA LYS A 336 21.40 -24.09 -2.17
C LYS A 336 20.52 -24.10 -0.90
N ASN A 337 20.97 -23.43 0.17
CA ASN A 337 20.25 -23.41 1.45
C ASN A 337 19.28 -22.22 1.59
N VAL A 338 19.21 -21.33 0.60
CA VAL A 338 18.34 -20.14 0.65
C VAL A 338 16.88 -20.56 0.50
N THR A 339 16.03 -20.07 1.40
CA THR A 339 14.58 -20.32 1.39
C THR A 339 13.76 -19.09 1.01
N ASP A 340 14.31 -17.88 1.19
CA ASP A 340 13.63 -16.61 0.89
C ASP A 340 14.53 -15.69 0.06
N MET A 341 14.06 -15.35 -1.15
CA MET A 341 14.67 -14.39 -2.08
C MET A 341 13.72 -13.23 -2.42
N SER A 342 12.67 -13.05 -1.61
CA SER A 342 11.67 -12.01 -1.85
C SER A 342 12.31 -10.62 -1.88
N GLY A 343 11.95 -9.85 -2.91
CA GLY A 343 12.44 -8.49 -3.10
C GLY A 343 13.96 -8.33 -3.27
N MET A 344 14.74 -9.39 -3.52
CA MET A 344 16.22 -9.34 -3.53
C MET A 344 16.79 -8.19 -4.38
N PHE A 345 16.20 -7.93 -5.56
CA PHE A 345 16.59 -6.84 -6.47
C PHE A 345 15.49 -5.79 -6.67
N HIS A 346 14.49 -5.73 -5.79
CA HIS A 346 13.37 -4.79 -5.93
C HIS A 346 13.86 -3.34 -6.06
N ASP A 347 13.37 -2.60 -7.04
CA ASP A 347 13.72 -1.21 -7.33
C ASP A 347 15.20 -0.95 -7.70
N CYS A 348 15.96 -1.99 -8.10
CA CYS A 348 17.30 -1.85 -8.68
C CYS A 348 17.26 -1.30 -10.11
N LYS A 349 16.91 -0.01 -10.24
CA LYS A 349 16.57 0.62 -11.52
C LYS A 349 17.72 0.73 -12.52
N ALA A 350 18.97 0.72 -12.06
CA ALA A 350 20.14 0.80 -12.94
C ALA A 350 20.64 -0.57 -13.44
N LEU A 351 20.22 -1.69 -12.85
CA LEU A 351 20.71 -3.01 -13.28
C LEU A 351 20.39 -3.25 -14.75
N ILE A 352 21.42 -3.54 -15.54
CA ILE A 352 21.32 -3.77 -16.99
C ILE A 352 21.31 -5.25 -17.30
N SER A 353 22.16 -6.03 -16.63
CA SER A 353 22.25 -7.47 -16.79
C SER A 353 22.47 -8.19 -15.46
N LEU A 354 21.88 -9.36 -15.34
CA LEU A 354 22.12 -10.29 -14.23
C LEU A 354 22.31 -11.70 -14.77
N ASP A 355 23.45 -12.30 -14.45
CA ASP A 355 23.70 -13.72 -14.66
C ASP A 355 23.52 -14.48 -13.35
N LEU A 356 22.44 -15.27 -13.25
CA LEU A 356 22.12 -16.06 -12.07
C LEU A 356 22.25 -17.58 -12.34
N SER A 357 23.01 -17.98 -13.37
CA SER A 357 23.18 -19.39 -13.75
C SER A 357 23.81 -20.29 -12.66
N ASN A 358 24.43 -19.70 -11.64
CA ASN A 358 24.97 -20.44 -10.48
C ASN A 358 23.97 -20.54 -9.31
N PHE A 359 22.78 -19.96 -9.41
CA PHE A 359 21.80 -20.00 -8.33
C PHE A 359 21.12 -21.38 -8.31
N ASP A 360 21.27 -22.09 -7.20
CA ASP A 360 20.42 -23.23 -6.83
C ASP A 360 19.25 -22.70 -6.01
N THR A 361 18.04 -22.80 -6.55
CA THR A 361 16.81 -22.29 -5.92
C THR A 361 15.88 -23.40 -5.43
N GLU A 362 16.34 -24.65 -5.35
CA GLU A 362 15.49 -25.81 -5.05
C GLU A 362 14.74 -25.73 -3.71
N ASN A 363 15.25 -24.91 -2.77
CA ASN A 363 14.71 -24.72 -1.43
C ASN A 363 13.95 -23.39 -1.26
N VAL A 364 13.91 -22.53 -2.29
CA VAL A 364 13.25 -21.24 -2.22
C VAL A 364 11.73 -21.40 -2.25
N THR A 365 11.05 -20.77 -1.31
CA THR A 365 9.58 -20.79 -1.18
C THR A 365 8.91 -19.47 -1.55
N ASP A 366 9.64 -18.35 -1.50
CA ASP A 366 9.15 -17.01 -1.81
C ASP A 366 10.10 -16.28 -2.78
N MET A 367 9.56 -15.92 -3.95
CA MET A 367 10.23 -15.10 -4.99
C MET A 367 9.43 -13.83 -5.30
N SER A 368 8.50 -13.45 -4.41
CA SER A 368 7.67 -12.27 -4.59
C SER A 368 8.55 -11.03 -4.74
N ARG A 369 8.20 -10.18 -5.72
CA ARG A 369 8.91 -8.93 -6.03
C ARG A 369 10.42 -9.05 -6.32
N MET A 370 10.95 -10.24 -6.61
CA MET A 370 12.41 -10.46 -6.74
C MET A 370 13.09 -9.47 -7.70
N PHE A 371 12.45 -9.17 -8.84
CA PHE A 371 12.92 -8.20 -9.85
C PHE A 371 11.95 -7.03 -10.07
N ASP A 372 11.03 -6.79 -9.14
CA ASP A 372 10.02 -5.73 -9.26
C ASP A 372 10.70 -4.36 -9.43
N ASN A 373 10.27 -3.59 -10.42
CA ASN A 373 10.82 -2.28 -10.81
C ASN A 373 12.29 -2.29 -11.29
N CYS A 374 12.84 -3.43 -11.72
CA CYS A 374 14.12 -3.51 -12.45
C CYS A 374 13.98 -2.99 -13.89
N ARG A 375 13.72 -1.69 -14.06
CA ARG A 375 13.29 -1.09 -15.33
C ARG A 375 14.33 -1.14 -16.46
N SER A 376 15.61 -1.18 -16.13
CA SER A 376 16.72 -1.20 -17.10
C SER A 376 17.25 -2.61 -17.40
N LEU A 377 16.75 -3.63 -16.67
CA LEU A 377 17.25 -4.99 -16.76
C LEU A 377 16.87 -5.58 -18.12
N ALA A 378 17.80 -5.59 -19.05
CA ALA A 378 17.61 -6.01 -20.43
C ALA A 378 18.08 -7.45 -20.68
N SER A 379 18.97 -7.97 -19.83
CA SER A 379 19.45 -9.36 -19.88
C SER A 379 19.32 -10.00 -18.50
N LEU A 380 18.66 -11.16 -18.44
CA LEU A 380 18.44 -11.88 -17.19
C LEU A 380 18.56 -13.38 -17.48
N ASN A 381 19.56 -14.04 -16.89
CA ASN A 381 19.76 -15.47 -17.02
C ASN A 381 19.17 -16.20 -15.81
N LEU A 382 18.13 -17.00 -16.05
CA LEU A 382 17.41 -17.80 -15.03
C LEU A 382 17.55 -19.31 -15.26
N SER A 383 18.52 -19.74 -16.08
CA SER A 383 18.58 -21.13 -16.57
C SER A 383 18.75 -22.19 -15.48
N SER A 384 19.24 -21.84 -14.29
CA SER A 384 19.40 -22.77 -13.17
C SER A 384 18.22 -22.81 -12.20
N PHE A 385 17.20 -21.97 -12.39
CA PHE A 385 16.11 -21.84 -11.43
C PHE A 385 15.27 -23.12 -11.38
N ASN A 386 15.18 -23.70 -10.19
CA ASN A 386 14.20 -24.72 -9.83
C ASN A 386 13.15 -24.07 -8.91
N THR A 387 11.92 -23.92 -9.40
CA THR A 387 10.85 -23.20 -8.69
C THR A 387 9.80 -24.12 -8.06
N ALA A 388 10.04 -25.44 -7.99
CA ALA A 388 9.04 -26.42 -7.57
C ALA A 388 8.45 -26.19 -6.16
N LYS A 389 9.20 -25.55 -5.25
CA LYS A 389 8.75 -25.22 -3.88
C LYS A 389 8.22 -23.79 -3.73
N VAL A 390 8.30 -22.96 -4.78
CA VAL A 390 7.89 -21.56 -4.70
C VAL A 390 6.37 -21.48 -4.61
N THR A 391 5.88 -20.73 -3.63
CA THR A 391 4.45 -20.56 -3.34
C THR A 391 3.94 -19.16 -3.71
N ASP A 392 4.81 -18.15 -3.68
CA ASP A 392 4.49 -16.77 -4.06
C ASP A 392 5.46 -16.26 -5.14
N MET A 393 4.90 -15.89 -6.31
CA MET A 393 5.59 -15.25 -7.43
C MET A 393 4.97 -13.87 -7.74
N SER A 394 4.21 -13.31 -6.81
CA SER A 394 3.54 -12.03 -7.01
C SER A 394 4.55 -10.94 -7.31
N ARG A 395 4.27 -10.20 -8.38
CA ARG A 395 5.12 -9.11 -8.88
C ARG A 395 6.58 -9.50 -9.17
N MET A 396 6.91 -10.78 -9.36
CA MET A 396 8.31 -11.22 -9.56
C MET A 396 9.02 -10.44 -10.67
N PHE A 397 8.34 -10.14 -11.79
CA PHE A 397 8.86 -9.34 -12.90
C PHE A 397 8.06 -8.04 -13.11
N TYR A 398 7.35 -7.54 -12.10
CA TYR A 398 6.52 -6.35 -12.21
C TYR A 398 7.35 -5.16 -12.68
N ASN A 399 6.89 -4.47 -13.72
CA ASN A 399 7.52 -3.26 -14.25
C ASN A 399 8.98 -3.45 -14.72
N CYS A 400 9.35 -4.67 -15.14
CA CYS A 400 10.60 -4.98 -15.86
C CYS A 400 10.55 -4.45 -17.30
N LYS A 401 10.57 -3.12 -17.44
CA LYS A 401 10.27 -2.44 -18.72
C LYS A 401 11.23 -2.74 -19.86
N ALA A 402 12.47 -3.16 -19.60
CA ALA A 402 13.46 -3.40 -20.64
C ALA A 402 13.36 -4.80 -21.29
N GLN A 403 12.80 -5.79 -20.60
CA GLN A 403 12.69 -7.17 -21.08
C GLN A 403 11.74 -7.27 -22.29
N THR A 404 12.19 -7.96 -23.34
CA THR A 404 11.38 -8.26 -24.54
C THR A 404 10.82 -9.68 -24.55
N SER A 405 11.41 -10.57 -23.74
CA SER A 405 11.04 -11.97 -23.55
C SER A 405 11.64 -12.47 -22.23
N PHE A 406 11.10 -13.55 -21.68
CA PHE A 406 11.70 -14.29 -20.57
C PHE A 406 11.92 -15.74 -20.98
N ASP A 407 13.07 -16.33 -20.63
CA ASP A 407 13.23 -17.78 -20.66
C ASP A 407 12.82 -18.35 -19.31
N LEU A 408 11.63 -18.98 -19.29
CA LEU A 408 11.01 -19.57 -18.10
C LEU A 408 10.82 -21.09 -18.27
N SER A 409 11.55 -21.71 -19.20
CA SER A 409 11.40 -23.13 -19.55
C SER A 409 11.60 -24.08 -18.37
N ASN A 410 12.45 -23.70 -17.40
CA ASN A 410 12.74 -24.49 -16.20
C ASN A 410 11.78 -24.25 -15.02
N PHE A 411 10.80 -23.34 -15.16
CA PHE A 411 9.90 -23.04 -14.06
C PHE A 411 8.89 -24.18 -13.85
N ASN A 412 8.79 -24.66 -12.61
CA ASN A 412 7.71 -25.51 -12.14
C ASN A 412 6.84 -24.70 -11.18
N THR A 413 5.61 -24.39 -11.60
CA THR A 413 4.69 -23.55 -10.82
C THR A 413 3.62 -24.33 -10.06
N GLU A 414 3.75 -25.66 -9.93
CA GLU A 414 2.72 -26.51 -9.29
C GLU A 414 2.38 -26.07 -7.86
N SER A 415 3.36 -25.60 -7.09
CA SER A 415 3.17 -25.12 -5.71
C SER A 415 2.71 -23.67 -5.61
N VAL A 416 2.68 -22.92 -6.71
CA VAL A 416 2.40 -21.48 -6.70
C VAL A 416 0.93 -21.23 -6.40
N THR A 417 0.66 -20.35 -5.42
CA THR A 417 -0.69 -19.94 -5.03
C THR A 417 -1.01 -18.49 -5.42
N ASN A 418 0.02 -17.66 -5.63
CA ASN A 418 -0.12 -16.24 -5.91
C ASN A 418 0.74 -15.81 -7.12
N MET A 419 0.09 -15.37 -8.20
CA MET A 419 0.72 -14.84 -9.43
C MET A 419 0.32 -13.37 -9.70
N TYR A 420 -0.19 -12.68 -8.68
CA TYR A 420 -0.67 -11.31 -8.83
C TYR A 420 0.40 -10.40 -9.44
N GLY A 421 0.07 -9.77 -10.57
CA GLY A 421 0.94 -8.81 -11.25
C GLY A 421 2.31 -9.35 -11.69
N MET A 422 2.48 -10.66 -11.87
CA MET A 422 3.79 -11.27 -12.17
C MET A 422 4.53 -10.61 -13.34
N PHE A 423 3.80 -10.24 -14.41
CA PHE A 423 4.34 -9.57 -15.60
C PHE A 423 3.72 -8.18 -15.85
N ALA A 424 2.97 -7.64 -14.89
CA ALA A 424 2.33 -6.33 -15.07
C ALA A 424 3.36 -5.23 -15.38
N LEU A 425 2.98 -4.31 -16.25
CA LEU A 425 3.79 -3.17 -16.72
C LEU A 425 5.09 -3.56 -17.45
N CYS A 426 5.24 -4.81 -17.89
CA CYS A 426 6.29 -5.22 -18.83
C CYS A 426 6.00 -4.69 -20.25
N THR A 427 6.03 -3.36 -20.42
CA THR A 427 5.54 -2.66 -21.61
C THR A 427 6.30 -2.97 -22.91
N ARG A 428 7.47 -3.63 -22.84
CA ARG A 428 8.27 -4.03 -24.00
C ARG A 428 8.23 -5.53 -24.29
N LEU A 429 7.54 -6.33 -23.47
CA LEU A 429 7.40 -7.77 -23.64
C LEU A 429 6.66 -8.08 -24.95
N VAL A 430 7.34 -8.76 -25.88
CA VAL A 430 6.81 -9.08 -27.22
C VAL A 430 6.27 -10.50 -27.27
N SER A 431 6.94 -11.43 -26.60
CA SER A 431 6.55 -12.84 -26.52
C SER A 431 6.77 -13.37 -25.10
N LEU A 432 5.96 -14.36 -24.73
CA LEU A 432 6.06 -15.04 -23.45
C LEU A 432 5.63 -16.49 -23.64
N ASN A 433 6.54 -17.43 -23.39
CA ASN A 433 6.21 -18.85 -23.36
C ASN A 433 6.00 -19.29 -21.91
N ILE A 434 4.79 -19.73 -21.60
CA ILE A 434 4.33 -20.16 -20.27
C ILE A 434 3.50 -21.46 -20.37
N SER A 435 3.72 -22.25 -21.41
CA SER A 435 3.02 -23.53 -21.61
C SER A 435 3.37 -24.58 -20.54
N ASN A 436 4.50 -24.41 -19.85
CA ASN A 436 4.95 -25.26 -18.75
C ASN A 436 4.30 -24.89 -17.40
N PHE A 437 3.56 -23.78 -17.31
CA PHE A 437 2.98 -23.37 -16.03
C PHE A 437 1.82 -24.30 -15.64
N ASN A 438 1.91 -24.87 -14.45
CA ASN A 438 0.78 -25.51 -13.77
C ASN A 438 0.16 -24.50 -12.82
N THR A 439 -1.09 -24.11 -13.07
CA THR A 439 -1.79 -23.08 -12.29
C THR A 439 -2.88 -23.63 -11.37
N SER A 440 -2.97 -24.95 -11.21
CA SER A 440 -4.05 -25.63 -10.46
C SER A 440 -4.16 -25.25 -8.97
N ASN A 441 -3.08 -24.70 -8.38
CA ASN A 441 -3.06 -24.20 -7.01
C ASN A 441 -3.17 -22.67 -6.89
N VAL A 442 -3.18 -21.95 -8.01
CA VAL A 442 -3.21 -20.48 -8.00
C VAL A 442 -4.60 -19.99 -7.60
N THR A 443 -4.63 -19.06 -6.65
CA THR A 443 -5.86 -18.43 -6.13
C THR A 443 -5.99 -16.96 -6.56
N ASN A 444 -4.88 -16.29 -6.90
CA ASN A 444 -4.84 -14.91 -7.32
C ASN A 444 -4.04 -14.73 -8.62
N MET A 445 -4.72 -14.27 -9.68
CA MET A 445 -4.15 -13.92 -10.99
C MET A 445 -4.41 -12.46 -11.39
N GLY A 446 -4.84 -11.63 -10.43
CA GLY A 446 -5.11 -10.22 -10.68
C GLY A 446 -3.90 -9.52 -11.29
N ARG A 447 -4.14 -8.69 -12.30
CA ARG A 447 -3.11 -7.91 -13.03
C ARG A 447 -1.99 -8.72 -13.67
N MET A 448 -2.07 -10.05 -13.79
CA MET A 448 -0.93 -10.89 -14.21
C MET A 448 -0.20 -10.37 -15.46
N PHE A 449 -0.94 -9.86 -16.46
CA PHE A 449 -0.43 -9.28 -17.70
C PHE A 449 -0.82 -7.81 -17.92
N GLU A 450 -1.23 -7.09 -16.88
CA GLU A 450 -1.66 -5.69 -16.98
C GLU A 450 -0.62 -4.85 -17.73
N SER A 451 -1.02 -4.10 -18.75
CA SER A 451 -0.19 -3.19 -19.53
C SER A 451 1.01 -3.85 -20.23
N CYS A 452 0.92 -5.13 -20.60
CA CYS A 452 1.83 -5.77 -21.55
C CYS A 452 1.58 -5.26 -22.99
N GLN A 453 1.90 -4.00 -23.25
CA GLN A 453 1.46 -3.26 -24.45
C GLN A 453 2.02 -3.74 -25.79
N LYS A 454 3.04 -4.61 -25.80
CA LYS A 454 3.69 -5.12 -27.02
C LYS A 454 3.35 -6.57 -27.34
N ILE A 455 2.72 -7.30 -26.42
CA ILE A 455 2.36 -8.70 -26.64
C ILE A 455 1.21 -8.78 -27.63
N THR A 456 1.33 -9.66 -28.63
CA THR A 456 0.32 -9.83 -29.69
C THR A 456 -0.50 -11.10 -29.50
N SER A 457 0.05 -12.11 -28.82
CA SER A 457 -0.60 -13.38 -28.56
C SER A 457 -0.25 -13.91 -27.17
N LEU A 458 -1.25 -14.45 -26.47
CA LEU A 458 -1.09 -15.20 -25.24
C LEU A 458 -1.86 -16.53 -25.38
N ASP A 459 -1.13 -17.64 -25.33
CA ASP A 459 -1.70 -18.97 -25.22
C ASP A 459 -1.73 -19.38 -23.75
N LEU A 460 -2.94 -19.56 -23.21
CA LEU A 460 -3.20 -19.94 -21.83
C LEU A 460 -3.98 -21.26 -21.75
N SER A 461 -3.98 -22.06 -22.82
CA SER A 461 -4.77 -23.30 -22.91
C SER A 461 -4.42 -24.34 -21.83
N ASN A 462 -3.22 -24.28 -21.25
CA ASN A 462 -2.77 -25.11 -20.13
C ASN A 462 -3.23 -24.61 -18.75
N PHE A 463 -3.83 -23.42 -18.65
CA PHE A 463 -4.17 -22.85 -17.35
C PHE A 463 -5.39 -23.54 -16.75
N ASN A 464 -5.24 -24.04 -15.52
CA ASN A 464 -6.35 -24.45 -14.66
C ASN A 464 -6.63 -23.32 -13.68
N THR A 465 -7.79 -22.67 -13.82
CA THR A 465 -8.19 -21.54 -12.98
C THR A 465 -9.25 -21.89 -11.94
N GLU A 466 -9.52 -23.18 -11.69
CA GLU A 466 -10.61 -23.62 -10.80
C GLU A 466 -10.55 -22.99 -9.40
N LYS A 467 -9.35 -22.81 -8.85
CA LYS A 467 -9.15 -22.20 -7.51
C LYS A 467 -9.01 -20.68 -7.53
N VAL A 468 -8.99 -20.05 -8.69
CA VAL A 468 -8.78 -18.60 -8.82
C VAL A 468 -10.03 -17.86 -8.34
N THR A 469 -9.82 -16.91 -7.44
CA THR A 469 -10.89 -16.06 -6.88
C THR A 469 -10.82 -14.61 -7.36
N ASN A 470 -9.64 -14.18 -7.84
CA ASN A 470 -9.39 -12.83 -8.33
C ASN A 470 -8.71 -12.86 -9.72
N MET A 471 -9.37 -12.24 -10.72
CA MET A 471 -8.88 -12.02 -12.09
C MET A 471 -8.95 -10.55 -12.50
N ASN A 472 -9.03 -9.61 -11.55
CA ASN A 472 -9.16 -8.19 -11.84
C ASN A 472 -7.98 -7.71 -12.70
N GLU A 473 -8.25 -6.90 -13.72
CA GLU A 473 -7.25 -6.28 -14.59
C GLU A 473 -6.26 -7.26 -15.28
N MET A 474 -6.55 -8.57 -15.34
CA MET A 474 -5.59 -9.59 -15.76
C MET A 474 -4.94 -9.30 -17.13
N PHE A 475 -5.70 -8.77 -18.08
CA PHE A 475 -5.24 -8.37 -19.42
C PHE A 475 -5.40 -6.87 -19.69
N SER A 476 -5.66 -6.08 -18.65
CA SER A 476 -5.98 -4.66 -18.80
C SER A 476 -4.85 -3.92 -19.52
N PHE A 477 -5.18 -3.09 -20.52
CA PHE A 477 -4.27 -2.34 -21.37
C PHE A 477 -3.22 -3.18 -22.14
N CYS A 478 -3.51 -4.45 -22.43
CA CYS A 478 -2.81 -5.23 -23.45
C CYS A 478 -3.17 -4.75 -24.88
N THR A 479 -2.79 -3.51 -25.21
CA THR A 479 -3.34 -2.77 -26.36
C THR A 479 -3.05 -3.37 -27.74
N LYS A 480 -2.09 -4.29 -27.84
CA LYS A 480 -1.69 -4.96 -29.09
C LYS A 480 -2.10 -6.43 -29.15
N LEU A 481 -2.77 -6.95 -28.12
CA LEU A 481 -3.19 -8.34 -28.07
C LEU A 481 -4.26 -8.59 -29.13
N THR A 482 -3.94 -9.47 -30.09
CA THR A 482 -4.84 -9.87 -31.19
C THR A 482 -5.32 -11.31 -31.06
N LEU A 483 -4.60 -12.14 -30.29
CA LEU A 483 -4.97 -13.54 -30.04
C LEU A 483 -4.89 -13.83 -28.54
N LEU A 484 -6.02 -14.20 -27.96
CA LEU A 484 -6.14 -14.57 -26.55
C LEU A 484 -7.00 -15.82 -26.43
N ASN A 485 -6.42 -16.93 -25.98
CA ASN A 485 -7.17 -18.15 -25.73
C ASN A 485 -7.44 -18.30 -24.22
N VAL A 486 -8.70 -18.14 -23.82
CA VAL A 486 -9.19 -18.34 -22.45
C VAL A 486 -10.16 -19.53 -22.32
N SER A 487 -10.17 -20.43 -23.32
CA SER A 487 -11.11 -21.55 -23.34
C SER A 487 -10.94 -22.53 -22.17
N SER A 488 -9.76 -22.62 -21.55
CA SER A 488 -9.54 -23.51 -20.38
C SER A 488 -10.01 -22.90 -19.05
N PHE A 489 -10.44 -21.64 -19.04
CA PHE A 489 -10.73 -20.94 -17.79
C PHE A 489 -12.02 -21.47 -17.16
N ASN A 490 -11.90 -21.97 -15.93
CA ASN A 490 -13.02 -22.19 -15.02
C ASN A 490 -13.11 -20.99 -14.06
N THR A 491 -14.14 -20.18 -14.21
CA THR A 491 -14.31 -18.96 -13.40
C THR A 491 -15.31 -19.10 -12.26
N THR A 492 -15.74 -20.33 -11.93
CA THR A 492 -16.81 -20.59 -10.95
C THR A 492 -16.54 -19.97 -9.58
N ASN A 493 -15.27 -19.89 -9.16
CA ASN A 493 -14.87 -19.31 -7.87
C ASN A 493 -14.46 -17.84 -7.94
N VAL A 494 -14.46 -17.24 -9.13
CA VAL A 494 -14.04 -15.84 -9.32
C VAL A 494 -15.10 -14.90 -8.77
N THR A 495 -14.66 -13.92 -7.97
CA THR A 495 -15.52 -12.90 -7.34
C THR A 495 -15.30 -11.50 -7.88
N ASP A 496 -14.13 -11.23 -8.47
CA ASP A 496 -13.74 -9.95 -9.06
C ASP A 496 -13.18 -10.14 -10.47
N MET A 497 -13.84 -9.51 -11.46
CA MET A 497 -13.46 -9.44 -12.87
C MET A 497 -13.37 -8.00 -13.38
N GLY A 498 -13.27 -7.03 -12.46
CA GLY A 498 -13.15 -5.62 -12.80
C GLY A 498 -11.98 -5.36 -13.74
N ASP A 499 -12.19 -4.58 -14.79
CA ASP A 499 -11.18 -4.22 -15.81
C ASP A 499 -10.48 -5.42 -16.50
N MET A 500 -10.97 -6.67 -16.39
CA MET A 500 -10.23 -7.87 -16.82
C MET A 500 -9.72 -7.78 -18.27
N PHE A 501 -10.51 -7.23 -19.18
CA PHE A 501 -10.15 -7.02 -20.60
C PHE A 501 -10.12 -5.53 -20.98
N ALA A 502 -10.13 -4.61 -20.01
CA ALA A 502 -10.15 -3.18 -20.29
C ALA A 502 -8.97 -2.78 -21.17
N GLY A 503 -9.19 -2.00 -22.23
CA GLY A 503 -8.13 -1.50 -23.10
C GLY A 503 -7.48 -2.57 -24.01
N CYS A 504 -8.05 -3.76 -24.14
CA CYS A 504 -7.70 -4.74 -25.17
C CYS A 504 -8.17 -4.30 -26.56
N ARG A 505 -7.61 -3.18 -27.04
CA ARG A 505 -8.08 -2.42 -28.21
C ARG A 505 -7.97 -3.16 -29.54
N ALA A 506 -7.14 -4.20 -29.62
CA ALA A 506 -6.82 -4.91 -30.86
C ALA A 506 -7.44 -6.31 -30.96
N LEU A 507 -8.20 -6.76 -29.95
CA LEU A 507 -8.84 -8.08 -29.98
C LEU A 507 -9.98 -8.09 -31.02
N PRO A 508 -9.93 -8.95 -32.06
CA PRO A 508 -10.99 -9.05 -33.06
C PRO A 508 -12.14 -9.96 -32.59
N SER A 509 -11.89 -10.85 -31.64
CA SER A 509 -12.87 -11.76 -31.03
C SER A 509 -12.41 -12.17 -29.64
N LEU A 510 -13.35 -12.67 -28.84
CA LEU A 510 -13.11 -13.19 -27.50
C LEU A 510 -14.15 -14.27 -27.19
N ASP A 511 -13.70 -15.50 -27.00
CA ASP A 511 -14.58 -16.62 -26.61
C ASP A 511 -14.69 -16.67 -25.08
N LEU A 512 -15.90 -16.50 -24.57
CA LEU A 512 -16.24 -16.51 -23.14
C LEU A 512 -17.19 -17.66 -22.78
N SER A 513 -17.33 -18.66 -23.66
CA SER A 513 -18.30 -19.75 -23.49
C SER A 513 -18.13 -20.53 -22.18
N ASN A 514 -16.91 -20.64 -21.64
CA ASN A 514 -16.65 -21.37 -20.38
C ASN A 514 -16.74 -20.48 -19.12
N PHE A 515 -17.07 -19.19 -19.26
CA PHE A 515 -17.16 -18.29 -18.10
C PHE A 515 -18.46 -18.53 -17.34
N ASN A 516 -18.32 -18.92 -16.07
CA ASN A 516 -19.37 -18.91 -15.07
C ASN A 516 -19.18 -17.70 -14.15
N THR A 517 -20.11 -16.76 -14.17
CA THR A 517 -20.02 -15.51 -13.41
C THR A 517 -20.93 -15.44 -12.18
N ALA A 518 -21.55 -16.55 -11.78
CA ALA A 518 -22.55 -16.58 -10.69
C ALA A 518 -22.03 -16.13 -9.31
N ASN A 519 -20.71 -16.14 -9.10
CA ASN A 519 -20.07 -15.64 -7.88
C ASN A 519 -19.43 -14.25 -8.01
N VAL A 520 -19.44 -13.67 -9.21
CA VAL A 520 -18.85 -12.35 -9.47
C VAL A 520 -19.71 -11.26 -8.85
N THR A 521 -19.07 -10.36 -8.10
CA THR A 521 -19.72 -9.22 -7.45
C THR A 521 -19.34 -7.88 -8.09
N ASN A 522 -18.21 -7.85 -8.82
CA ASN A 522 -17.67 -6.66 -9.46
C ASN A 522 -17.31 -6.91 -10.93
N MET A 523 -17.92 -6.14 -11.85
CA MET A 523 -17.68 -6.18 -13.29
C MET A 523 -17.42 -4.77 -13.88
N TYR A 524 -17.00 -3.81 -13.04
CA TYR A 524 -16.71 -2.46 -13.52
C TYR A 524 -15.68 -2.52 -14.67
N ASN A 525 -15.95 -1.77 -15.74
CA ASN A 525 -15.07 -1.63 -16.91
C ASN A 525 -14.59 -2.95 -17.57
N MET A 526 -15.26 -4.09 -17.37
CA MET A 526 -14.75 -5.40 -17.83
C MET A 526 -14.30 -5.42 -19.31
N PHE A 527 -15.01 -4.70 -20.19
CA PHE A 527 -14.69 -4.53 -21.62
C PHE A 527 -14.45 -3.06 -22.02
N TYR A 528 -14.08 -2.20 -21.06
CA TYR A 528 -13.82 -0.79 -21.29
C TYR A 528 -12.81 -0.60 -22.44
N ASN A 529 -13.11 0.23 -23.43
CA ASN A 529 -12.27 0.51 -24.59
C ASN A 529 -11.81 -0.72 -25.41
N CYS A 530 -12.62 -1.77 -25.48
CA CYS A 530 -12.43 -2.88 -26.42
C CYS A 530 -12.87 -2.48 -27.85
N PHE A 531 -12.06 -1.64 -28.50
CA PHE A 531 -12.42 -0.94 -29.74
C PHE A 531 -12.70 -1.86 -30.94
N ALA A 532 -12.09 -3.05 -30.97
CA ALA A 532 -12.09 -3.93 -32.14
C ALA A 532 -13.08 -5.10 -32.05
N LEU A 533 -13.80 -5.28 -30.94
CA LEU A 533 -14.76 -6.38 -30.76
C LEU A 533 -16.10 -6.09 -31.45
N PRO A 534 -16.45 -6.78 -32.56
CA PRO A 534 -17.70 -6.53 -33.28
C PRO A 534 -18.92 -7.16 -32.60
N SER A 535 -18.71 -8.20 -31.79
CA SER A 535 -19.72 -8.95 -31.05
C SER A 535 -19.12 -9.58 -29.79
N LEU A 536 -19.99 -9.86 -28.81
CA LEU A 536 -19.66 -10.57 -27.57
C LEU A 536 -20.81 -11.54 -27.25
N ASP A 537 -20.49 -12.82 -27.06
CA ASP A 537 -21.44 -13.79 -26.52
C ASP A 537 -21.35 -13.80 -25.00
N LEU A 538 -22.43 -13.37 -24.35
CA LEU A 538 -22.55 -13.29 -22.89
C LEU A 538 -23.68 -14.20 -22.37
N SER A 539 -24.13 -15.18 -23.17
CA SER A 539 -25.27 -16.03 -22.85
C SER A 539 -25.09 -16.82 -21.54
N ASN A 540 -23.85 -17.18 -21.18
CA ASN A 540 -23.53 -17.91 -19.95
C ASN A 540 -23.36 -17.02 -18.70
N PHE A 541 -23.50 -15.70 -18.83
CA PHE A 541 -23.28 -14.80 -17.70
C PHE A 541 -24.47 -14.81 -16.74
N ASN A 542 -24.19 -15.03 -15.46
CA ASN A 542 -25.12 -14.81 -14.36
C ASN A 542 -24.64 -13.60 -13.54
N THR A 543 -25.43 -12.53 -13.54
CA THR A 543 -25.07 -11.26 -12.89
C THR A 543 -25.83 -10.98 -11.59
N GLU A 544 -26.56 -11.95 -11.03
CA GLU A 544 -27.42 -11.78 -9.84
C GLU A 544 -26.69 -11.21 -8.61
N LYS A 545 -25.38 -11.46 -8.49
CA LYS A 545 -24.55 -10.97 -7.37
C LYS A 545 -23.79 -9.68 -7.68
N VAL A 546 -23.83 -9.19 -8.92
CA VAL A 546 -23.05 -8.03 -9.35
C VAL A 546 -23.66 -6.76 -8.77
N THR A 547 -22.82 -5.93 -8.16
CA THR A 547 -23.21 -4.65 -7.54
C THR A 547 -22.73 -3.42 -8.31
N ASN A 548 -21.69 -3.58 -9.15
CA ASN A 548 -21.10 -2.52 -9.95
C ASN A 548 -20.88 -2.98 -11.41
N MET A 549 -21.50 -2.28 -12.36
CA MET A 549 -21.35 -2.47 -13.81
C MET A 549 -20.96 -1.17 -14.52
N SER A 550 -20.45 -0.19 -13.78
CA SER A 550 -20.02 1.09 -14.36
C SER A 550 -18.99 0.87 -15.46
N GLY A 551 -19.21 1.54 -16.60
CA GLY A 551 -18.32 1.50 -17.76
C GLY A 551 -18.09 0.13 -18.42
N MET A 552 -18.90 -0.90 -18.10
CA MET A 552 -18.66 -2.29 -18.55
C MET A 552 -18.39 -2.42 -20.06
N PHE A 553 -19.11 -1.67 -20.90
CA PHE A 553 -18.95 -1.64 -22.36
C PHE A 553 -18.58 -0.23 -22.89
N TYR A 554 -18.09 0.66 -22.03
CA TYR A 554 -17.66 2.00 -22.44
C TYR A 554 -16.69 1.85 -23.60
N GLY A 555 -16.95 2.54 -24.72
CA GLY A 555 -16.00 2.68 -25.81
C GLY A 555 -15.85 1.43 -26.65
N CYS A 556 -16.76 0.46 -26.58
CA CYS A 556 -16.87 -0.60 -27.57
C CYS A 556 -17.42 -0.03 -28.90
N TYR A 557 -16.56 0.68 -29.65
CA TYR A 557 -16.97 1.54 -30.78
C TYR A 557 -17.67 0.78 -31.91
N VAL A 558 -17.25 -0.45 -32.18
CA VAL A 558 -17.72 -1.26 -33.31
C VAL A 558 -18.78 -2.29 -32.92
N LEU A 559 -19.12 -2.41 -31.63
CA LEU A 559 -20.14 -3.33 -31.14
C LEU A 559 -21.52 -2.88 -31.63
N SER A 560 -22.16 -3.70 -32.46
CA SER A 560 -23.40 -3.32 -33.17
C SER A 560 -24.69 -3.77 -32.50
N SER A 561 -24.62 -4.84 -31.70
CA SER A 561 -25.70 -5.37 -30.88
C SER A 561 -25.14 -6.14 -29.69
N LEU A 562 -25.96 -6.35 -28.67
CA LEU A 562 -25.62 -7.16 -27.51
C LEU A 562 -26.88 -7.84 -26.95
N ASP A 563 -26.80 -9.14 -26.71
CA ASP A 563 -27.85 -9.87 -25.99
C ASP A 563 -27.54 -9.86 -24.48
N LEU A 564 -28.42 -9.22 -23.72
CA LEU A 564 -28.34 -9.09 -22.26
C LEU A 564 -29.55 -9.71 -21.57
N SER A 565 -30.31 -10.56 -22.27
CA SER A 565 -31.55 -11.16 -21.75
C SER A 565 -31.35 -11.96 -20.46
N ASN A 566 -30.15 -12.53 -20.24
CA ASN A 566 -29.80 -13.28 -19.03
C ASN A 566 -29.28 -12.41 -17.87
N PHE A 567 -29.11 -11.10 -18.06
CA PHE A 567 -28.57 -10.24 -17.01
C PHE A 567 -29.63 -9.95 -15.92
N ASN A 568 -29.27 -10.21 -14.66
CA ASN A 568 -30.02 -9.77 -13.49
C ASN A 568 -29.28 -8.60 -12.83
N THR A 569 -29.82 -7.40 -12.97
CA THR A 569 -29.19 -6.18 -12.41
C THR A 569 -29.81 -5.70 -11.11
N GLY A 570 -30.66 -6.49 -10.46
CA GLY A 570 -31.40 -6.07 -9.27
C GLY A 570 -30.51 -5.58 -8.12
N LYS A 571 -29.27 -6.05 -8.02
CA LYS A 571 -28.30 -5.59 -6.99
C LYS A 571 -27.36 -4.48 -7.45
N VAL A 572 -27.41 -4.08 -8.71
CA VAL A 572 -26.51 -3.07 -9.27
C VAL A 572 -26.87 -1.69 -8.72
N THR A 573 -25.86 -0.99 -8.19
CA THR A 573 -26.02 0.37 -7.63
C THR A 573 -25.46 1.46 -8.53
N ASN A 574 -24.52 1.11 -9.41
CA ASN A 574 -23.86 2.03 -10.34
C ASN A 574 -23.86 1.46 -11.78
N MET A 575 -24.50 2.17 -12.70
CA MET A 575 -24.54 1.88 -14.15
C MET A 575 -23.98 3.04 -14.98
N SER A 576 -23.26 3.97 -14.35
CA SER A 576 -22.67 5.11 -15.03
C SER A 576 -21.79 4.64 -16.19
N ARG A 577 -21.94 5.31 -17.33
CA ARG A 577 -21.14 5.09 -18.55
C ARG A 577 -21.21 3.67 -19.14
N MET A 578 -22.16 2.81 -18.74
CA MET A 578 -22.19 1.39 -19.10
C MET A 578 -22.06 1.14 -20.61
N PHE A 579 -22.75 1.93 -21.44
CA PHE A 579 -22.71 1.85 -22.91
C PHE A 579 -22.17 3.14 -23.55
N LYS A 580 -21.45 3.96 -22.76
CA LYS A 580 -20.94 5.25 -23.24
C LYS A 580 -20.04 5.02 -24.45
N THR A 581 -20.29 5.75 -25.53
CA THR A 581 -19.46 5.70 -26.75
C THR A 581 -19.56 4.36 -27.51
N CYS A 582 -20.65 3.60 -27.35
CA CYS A 582 -20.99 2.49 -28.27
C CYS A 582 -21.55 3.02 -29.60
N TYR A 583 -20.71 3.66 -30.42
CA TYR A 583 -21.14 4.40 -31.62
C TYR A 583 -21.93 3.56 -32.63
N ALA A 584 -21.55 2.30 -32.83
CA ALA A 584 -22.17 1.40 -33.81
C ALA A 584 -23.42 0.66 -33.30
N MET A 585 -23.83 0.85 -32.05
CA MET A 585 -24.94 0.11 -31.45
C MET A 585 -26.27 0.46 -32.13
N THR A 586 -26.86 -0.51 -32.83
CA THR A 586 -28.14 -0.35 -33.56
C THR A 586 -29.32 -0.98 -32.84
N SER A 587 -29.06 -1.95 -31.94
CA SER A 587 -30.08 -2.63 -31.16
C SER A 587 -29.54 -3.01 -29.78
N LEU A 588 -30.34 -2.76 -28.75
CA LEU A 588 -30.00 -3.07 -27.36
C LEU A 588 -31.25 -3.51 -26.60
N ASN A 589 -31.29 -4.77 -26.18
CA ASN A 589 -32.41 -5.31 -25.39
C ASN A 589 -32.12 -5.19 -23.89
N LEU A 590 -32.94 -4.40 -23.19
CA LEU A 590 -32.81 -4.12 -21.75
C LEU A 590 -33.99 -4.63 -20.91
N LEU A 591 -34.85 -5.50 -21.47
CA LEU A 591 -36.06 -5.96 -20.79
C LEU A 591 -35.78 -6.75 -19.49
N SER A 592 -34.60 -7.35 -19.35
CA SER A 592 -34.19 -8.06 -18.14
C SER A 592 -33.70 -7.14 -17.01
N PHE A 593 -33.41 -5.86 -17.31
CA PHE A 593 -32.84 -4.95 -16.31
C PHE A 593 -33.87 -4.50 -15.27
N SER A 594 -33.49 -4.68 -14.00
CA SER A 594 -34.05 -3.96 -12.85
C SER A 594 -33.07 -2.87 -12.42
N THR A 595 -33.58 -1.66 -12.20
CA THR A 595 -32.78 -0.49 -11.80
C THR A 595 -33.18 0.11 -10.45
N GLU A 596 -34.00 -0.60 -9.68
CA GLU A 596 -34.56 -0.13 -8.39
C GLU A 596 -33.51 0.26 -7.34
N ASN A 597 -32.29 -0.28 -7.45
CA ASN A 597 -31.17 -0.01 -6.55
C ASN A 597 -30.11 0.93 -7.15
N VAL A 598 -30.27 1.34 -8.40
CA VAL A 598 -29.31 2.20 -9.08
C VAL A 598 -29.42 3.63 -8.57
N THR A 599 -28.28 4.21 -8.25
CA THR A 599 -28.16 5.61 -7.78
C THR A 599 -27.51 6.51 -8.82
N ASP A 600 -26.64 5.97 -9.69
CA ASP A 600 -25.93 6.71 -10.74
C ASP A 600 -26.15 6.05 -12.11
N MET A 601 -26.76 6.81 -13.03
CA MET A 601 -26.96 6.46 -14.45
C MET A 601 -26.29 7.48 -15.39
N SER A 602 -25.35 8.28 -14.88
CA SER A 602 -24.69 9.33 -15.65
C SER A 602 -23.99 8.75 -16.88
N HIS A 603 -24.22 9.38 -18.03
CA HIS A 603 -23.71 9.01 -19.34
C HIS A 603 -24.02 7.57 -19.80
N MET A 604 -25.02 6.88 -19.22
CA MET A 604 -25.25 5.45 -19.46
C MET A 604 -25.32 5.07 -20.95
N PHE A 605 -26.00 5.88 -21.76
CA PHE A 605 -26.14 5.71 -23.22
C PHE A 605 -25.50 6.85 -24.02
N SER A 606 -24.66 7.67 -23.38
CA SER A 606 -24.04 8.82 -24.03
C SER A 606 -23.25 8.38 -25.26
N TYR A 607 -23.40 9.07 -26.38
CA TYR A 607 -22.76 8.77 -27.66
C TYR A 607 -23.19 7.42 -28.31
N CYS A 608 -24.33 6.84 -27.95
CA CYS A 608 -24.96 5.74 -28.71
C CYS A 608 -25.59 6.25 -30.02
N ARG A 609 -24.76 6.75 -30.94
CA ARG A 609 -25.17 7.56 -32.10
C ARG A 609 -26.05 6.80 -33.10
N ALA A 610 -25.92 5.48 -33.21
CA ALA A 610 -26.64 4.65 -34.17
C ALA A 610 -27.96 4.04 -33.64
N LEU A 611 -28.30 4.26 -32.36
CA LEU A 611 -29.43 3.60 -31.72
C LEU A 611 -30.76 4.33 -32.03
N PRO A 612 -31.71 3.72 -32.77
CA PRO A 612 -32.91 4.43 -33.22
C PRO A 612 -34.03 4.49 -32.18
N SER A 613 -34.04 3.56 -31.24
CA SER A 613 -35.05 3.38 -30.20
C SER A 613 -34.47 2.64 -29.00
N LEU A 614 -35.03 2.88 -27.81
CA LEU A 614 -34.66 2.18 -26.59
C LEU A 614 -35.90 1.86 -25.76
N ASN A 615 -36.02 0.59 -25.34
CA ASN A 615 -37.11 0.19 -24.45
C ASN A 615 -36.64 0.25 -22.98
N LEU A 616 -37.22 1.19 -22.22
CA LEU A 616 -36.92 1.44 -20.81
C LEU A 616 -38.10 1.13 -19.89
N SER A 617 -39.07 0.32 -20.32
CA SER A 617 -40.31 0.08 -19.56
C SER A 617 -40.07 -0.49 -18.16
N ASN A 618 -38.96 -1.20 -17.94
CA ASN A 618 -38.66 -1.85 -16.66
C ASN A 618 -37.76 -1.00 -15.74
N PHE A 619 -37.39 0.21 -16.17
CA PHE A 619 -36.53 1.08 -15.39
C PHE A 619 -37.33 1.70 -14.23
N ASN A 620 -36.82 1.55 -13.01
CA ASN A 620 -37.25 2.26 -11.82
C ASN A 620 -36.13 3.21 -11.39
N THR A 621 -36.38 4.52 -11.47
CA THR A 621 -35.37 5.55 -11.16
C THR A 621 -35.56 6.24 -9.81
N GLU A 622 -36.40 5.71 -8.90
CA GLU A 622 -36.72 6.32 -7.61
C GLU A 622 -35.49 6.61 -6.71
N LYS A 623 -34.42 5.83 -6.87
CA LYS A 623 -33.16 6.02 -6.12
C LYS A 623 -32.08 6.78 -6.89
N VAL A 624 -32.30 7.09 -8.16
CA VAL A 624 -31.31 7.74 -9.00
C VAL A 624 -31.15 9.20 -8.57
N THR A 625 -29.90 9.61 -8.34
CA THR A 625 -29.55 11.00 -7.99
C THR A 625 -28.83 11.72 -9.12
N ASN A 626 -28.25 10.98 -10.08
CA ASN A 626 -27.48 11.53 -11.20
C ASN A 626 -27.92 10.94 -12.55
N MET A 627 -28.41 11.81 -13.44
CA MET A 627 -28.80 11.51 -14.83
C MET A 627 -28.03 12.34 -15.86
N LYS A 628 -26.91 12.96 -15.45
CA LYS A 628 -26.03 13.74 -16.33
C LYS A 628 -25.73 13.00 -17.63
N GLU A 629 -25.95 13.64 -18.76
CA GLU A 629 -25.61 13.15 -20.10
C GLU A 629 -26.18 11.75 -20.45
N MET A 630 -27.22 11.27 -19.75
CA MET A 630 -27.68 9.89 -19.86
C MET A 630 -27.95 9.45 -21.32
N PHE A 631 -28.52 10.34 -22.14
CA PHE A 631 -28.82 10.12 -23.57
C PHE A 631 -28.11 11.12 -24.49
N SER A 632 -27.11 11.85 -23.98
CA SER A 632 -26.37 12.84 -24.78
C SER A 632 -25.79 12.22 -26.04
N GLU A 633 -25.89 12.89 -27.18
CA GLU A 633 -25.37 12.44 -28.49
C GLU A 633 -26.03 11.15 -29.04
N CYS A 634 -27.20 10.76 -28.56
CA CYS A 634 -28.03 9.71 -29.18
C CYS A 634 -28.69 10.22 -30.48
N HIS A 635 -27.87 10.48 -31.52
CA HIS A 635 -28.28 11.16 -32.75
C HIS A 635 -29.45 10.50 -33.48
N ALA A 636 -29.51 9.17 -33.50
CA ALA A 636 -30.53 8.41 -34.22
C ALA A 636 -31.82 8.20 -33.44
N LEU A 637 -31.86 8.54 -32.14
CA LEU A 637 -33.00 8.25 -31.28
C LEU A 637 -34.22 9.08 -31.68
N THR A 638 -35.27 8.41 -32.18
CA THR A 638 -36.47 9.08 -32.73
C THR A 638 -37.57 9.30 -31.70
N SER A 639 -37.65 8.41 -30.71
CA SER A 639 -38.63 8.44 -29.62
C SER A 639 -38.04 7.78 -28.36
N LEU A 640 -38.53 8.19 -27.20
CA LEU A 640 -38.11 7.65 -25.92
C LEU A 640 -39.29 7.68 -24.95
N ASN A 641 -39.66 6.51 -24.41
CA ASN A 641 -40.69 6.42 -23.39
C ASN A 641 -40.05 6.52 -21.99
N LEU A 642 -40.40 7.58 -21.26
CA LEU A 642 -39.91 7.88 -19.91
C LEU A 642 -41.03 7.88 -18.87
N SER A 643 -42.20 7.30 -19.16
CA SER A 643 -43.36 7.35 -18.26
C SER A 643 -43.10 6.78 -16.86
N ASN A 644 -42.15 5.85 -16.74
CA ASN A 644 -41.83 5.14 -15.50
C ASN A 644 -40.69 5.81 -14.71
N PHE A 645 -40.13 6.92 -15.21
CA PHE A 645 -39.06 7.62 -14.52
C PHE A 645 -39.61 8.43 -13.35
N ASN A 646 -39.10 8.16 -12.16
CA ASN A 646 -39.20 9.03 -10.99
C ASN A 646 -37.90 9.84 -10.86
N THR A 647 -38.01 11.16 -10.84
CA THR A 647 -36.85 12.07 -10.76
C THR A 647 -36.78 12.88 -9.47
N GLU A 648 -37.60 12.57 -8.46
CA GLU A 648 -37.69 13.33 -7.19
C GLU A 648 -36.35 13.44 -6.43
N LYS A 649 -35.45 12.47 -6.61
CA LYS A 649 -34.12 12.46 -5.99
C LYS A 649 -33.00 12.93 -6.92
N VAL A 650 -33.29 13.20 -8.18
CA VAL A 650 -32.28 13.60 -9.16
C VAL A 650 -31.83 15.02 -8.86
N THR A 651 -30.51 15.21 -8.86
CA THR A 651 -29.85 16.50 -8.60
C THR A 651 -29.14 17.05 -9.83
N ASP A 652 -28.73 16.18 -10.76
CA ASP A 652 -27.98 16.55 -11.97
C ASP A 652 -28.65 15.96 -13.23
N MET A 653 -29.08 16.84 -14.13
CA MET A 653 -29.61 16.54 -15.48
C MET A 653 -28.82 17.28 -16.57
N PHE A 654 -27.58 17.72 -16.28
CA PHE A 654 -26.70 18.39 -17.23
C PHE A 654 -26.64 17.59 -18.54
N ARG A 655 -26.98 18.23 -19.66
CA ARG A 655 -26.93 17.64 -21.01
C ARG A 655 -27.67 16.31 -21.19
N MET A 656 -28.69 16.01 -20.37
CA MET A 656 -29.36 14.69 -20.37
C MET A 656 -29.78 14.21 -21.76
N PHE A 657 -30.28 15.11 -22.62
CA PHE A 657 -30.71 14.86 -24.00
C PHE A 657 -29.94 15.70 -25.03
N GLU A 658 -28.80 16.28 -24.67
CA GLU A 658 -28.02 17.12 -25.59
C GLU A 658 -27.76 16.35 -26.89
N GLU A 659 -27.92 17.00 -28.04
CA GLU A 659 -27.65 16.43 -29.36
C GLU A 659 -28.52 15.19 -29.71
N CYS A 660 -29.68 14.97 -29.09
CA CYS A 660 -30.68 13.99 -29.57
C CYS A 660 -31.37 14.48 -30.86
N ARG A 661 -30.61 14.57 -31.96
CA ARG A 661 -30.97 15.28 -33.21
C ARG A 661 -32.22 14.76 -33.91
N ALA A 662 -32.57 13.49 -33.75
CA ALA A 662 -33.73 12.85 -34.39
C ALA A 662 -34.99 12.79 -33.51
N LEU A 663 -34.90 13.20 -32.24
CA LEU A 663 -35.98 13.06 -31.28
C LEU A 663 -37.10 14.05 -31.58
N LEU A 664 -38.31 13.56 -31.85
CA LEU A 664 -39.44 14.39 -32.29
C LEU A 664 -40.21 14.99 -31.11
N SER A 665 -40.46 14.18 -30.08
CA SER A 665 -41.18 14.61 -28.89
C SER A 665 -40.68 13.89 -27.64
N LEU A 666 -40.90 14.52 -26.49
CA LEU A 666 -40.63 13.95 -25.18
C LEU A 666 -41.82 14.16 -24.26
N ASP A 667 -42.17 13.15 -23.48
CA ASP A 667 -43.13 13.27 -22.40
C ASP A 667 -42.42 13.21 -21.05
N LEU A 668 -42.38 14.36 -20.39
CA LEU A 668 -41.73 14.60 -19.11
C LEU A 668 -42.76 15.01 -18.05
N SER A 669 -44.05 14.68 -18.27
CA SER A 669 -45.14 15.07 -17.36
C SER A 669 -45.01 14.46 -15.96
N ASN A 670 -44.27 13.36 -15.82
CA ASN A 670 -44.01 12.69 -14.56
C ASN A 670 -42.73 13.15 -13.85
N PHE A 671 -41.95 14.06 -14.45
CA PHE A 671 -40.68 14.51 -13.87
C PHE A 671 -40.93 15.49 -12.72
N ASN A 672 -40.35 15.20 -11.55
CA ASN A 672 -40.16 16.15 -10.45
C ASN A 672 -38.73 16.68 -10.51
N THR A 673 -38.58 18.00 -10.64
CA THR A 673 -37.29 18.66 -10.82
C THR A 673 -36.90 19.59 -9.67
N GLU A 674 -37.63 19.55 -8.55
CA GLU A 674 -37.40 20.45 -7.40
C GLU A 674 -35.99 20.37 -6.80
N LYS A 675 -35.34 19.20 -6.89
CA LYS A 675 -33.98 18.99 -6.37
C LYS A 675 -32.89 19.12 -7.43
N VAL A 676 -33.25 19.36 -8.69
CA VAL A 676 -32.28 19.44 -9.78
C VAL A 676 -31.58 20.80 -9.74
N THR A 677 -30.26 20.79 -9.51
CA THR A 677 -29.43 21.99 -9.43
C THR A 677 -28.76 22.33 -10.77
N ASP A 678 -28.61 21.36 -11.68
CA ASP A 678 -28.00 21.55 -13.00
C ASP A 678 -28.85 20.96 -14.14
N MET A 679 -29.32 21.83 -15.04
CA MET A 679 -30.00 21.53 -16.29
C MET A 679 -29.31 22.19 -17.49
N ARG A 680 -28.05 22.62 -17.37
CA ARG A 680 -27.38 23.31 -18.47
C ARG A 680 -27.34 22.40 -19.69
N SER A 681 -27.69 22.98 -20.84
CA SER A 681 -27.72 22.30 -22.14
C SER A 681 -28.59 21.04 -22.20
N MET A 682 -29.56 20.84 -21.30
CA MET A 682 -30.34 19.59 -21.18
C MET A 682 -30.96 19.10 -22.49
N PHE A 683 -31.48 19.99 -23.34
CA PHE A 683 -32.05 19.68 -24.65
C PHE A 683 -31.26 20.32 -25.81
N SER A 684 -30.08 20.88 -25.53
CA SER A 684 -29.32 21.64 -26.52
C SER A 684 -29.09 20.82 -27.79
N VAL A 685 -29.25 21.45 -28.95
CA VAL A 685 -29.00 20.87 -30.28
C VAL A 685 -29.98 19.73 -30.67
N CYS A 686 -31.14 19.62 -30.02
CA CYS A 686 -32.23 18.73 -30.43
C CYS A 686 -33.02 19.28 -31.63
N PHE A 687 -32.41 19.29 -32.82
CA PHE A 687 -32.95 19.95 -34.02
C PHE A 687 -34.34 19.49 -34.48
N ALA A 688 -34.69 18.23 -34.22
CA ALA A 688 -35.98 17.66 -34.63
C ALA A 688 -37.09 17.81 -33.58
N LEU A 689 -36.77 18.24 -32.35
CA LEU A 689 -37.71 18.25 -31.23
C LEU A 689 -38.77 19.32 -31.44
N THR A 690 -40.02 18.90 -31.61
CA THR A 690 -41.16 19.79 -31.81
C THR A 690 -41.95 20.03 -30.53
N THR A 691 -42.01 19.04 -29.64
CA THR A 691 -42.92 19.09 -28.49
C THR A 691 -42.31 18.44 -27.26
N ILE A 692 -42.36 19.15 -26.13
CA ILE A 692 -42.05 18.60 -24.80
C ILE A 692 -43.32 18.70 -23.97
N TYR A 693 -43.88 17.54 -23.58
CA TYR A 693 -45.04 17.50 -22.69
C TYR A 693 -44.61 17.60 -21.24
N CYS A 694 -45.12 18.60 -20.53
CA CYS A 694 -44.98 18.72 -19.09
C CYS A 694 -46.10 19.62 -18.55
N ASN A 695 -46.66 19.26 -17.39
CA ASN A 695 -47.75 20.01 -16.77
C ASN A 695 -47.28 21.03 -15.72
N ASN A 696 -45.99 20.99 -15.35
CA ASN A 696 -45.41 21.83 -14.31
C ASN A 696 -44.37 22.79 -14.91
N THR A 697 -44.23 23.96 -14.30
CA THR A 697 -43.11 24.87 -14.58
C THR A 697 -41.88 24.36 -13.85
N TRP A 698 -40.74 24.32 -14.53
CA TRP A 698 -39.47 23.96 -13.92
C TRP A 698 -38.69 25.20 -13.49
N THR A 699 -37.88 25.04 -12.45
CA THR A 699 -36.91 26.03 -11.97
C THR A 699 -35.60 25.30 -11.68
N CYS A 700 -34.47 25.95 -11.92
CA CYS A 700 -33.15 25.35 -11.68
C CYS A 700 -32.11 26.46 -11.53
N GLU A 701 -31.11 26.27 -10.66
CA GLU A 701 -30.03 27.24 -10.41
C GLU A 701 -29.16 27.42 -11.67
N GLU A 702 -28.66 26.32 -12.22
CA GLU A 702 -27.79 26.31 -13.40
C GLU A 702 -28.56 25.77 -14.62
N SER A 703 -28.94 26.67 -15.54
CA SER A 703 -29.78 26.29 -16.70
C SER A 703 -29.39 26.93 -18.02
N THR A 704 -28.18 27.49 -18.11
CA THR A 704 -27.67 28.07 -19.35
C THR A 704 -27.76 27.10 -20.51
N ASP A 705 -28.14 27.61 -21.68
CA ASP A 705 -28.21 26.87 -22.94
C ASP A 705 -29.17 25.67 -22.98
N MET A 706 -30.09 25.52 -22.01
CA MET A 706 -31.03 24.40 -21.89
C MET A 706 -31.74 24.04 -23.19
N PHE A 707 -32.17 25.03 -23.99
CA PHE A 707 -32.90 24.84 -25.24
C PHE A 707 -32.13 25.32 -26.49
N VAL A 708 -30.81 25.56 -26.40
CA VAL A 708 -30.06 26.11 -27.53
C VAL A 708 -30.26 25.28 -28.79
N ALA A 709 -30.57 25.95 -29.90
CA ALA A 709 -30.77 25.35 -31.21
C ALA A 709 -31.92 24.33 -31.33
N CYS A 710 -32.88 24.30 -30.39
CA CYS A 710 -34.16 23.59 -30.51
C CYS A 710 -35.15 24.32 -31.45
N ARG A 711 -34.73 24.63 -32.67
CA ARG A 711 -35.42 25.59 -33.57
C ARG A 711 -36.83 25.19 -33.99
N LYS A 712 -37.20 23.92 -33.83
CA LYS A 712 -38.52 23.39 -34.17
C LYS A 712 -39.48 23.29 -32.98
N LEU A 713 -39.03 23.66 -31.78
CA LEU A 713 -39.81 23.53 -30.56
C LEU A 713 -40.98 24.51 -30.57
N VAL A 714 -42.19 23.98 -30.37
CA VAL A 714 -43.44 24.73 -30.33
C VAL A 714 -44.22 24.31 -29.07
N GLY A 715 -44.27 25.22 -28.09
CA GLY A 715 -45.15 25.13 -26.93
C GLY A 715 -46.21 26.22 -27.01
N VAL A 716 -46.47 26.90 -25.88
CA VAL A 716 -47.26 28.15 -25.91
C VAL A 716 -46.48 29.27 -26.59
N ALA A 717 -45.16 29.29 -26.42
CA ALA A 717 -44.24 30.16 -27.14
C ALA A 717 -43.56 29.41 -28.30
N ALA A 718 -43.32 30.12 -29.41
CA ALA A 718 -42.39 29.68 -30.45
C ALA A 718 -40.94 29.87 -29.98
N TYR A 719 -40.03 29.02 -30.45
CA TYR A 719 -38.60 29.09 -30.15
C TYR A 719 -37.99 30.49 -30.39
N ASP A 720 -37.17 30.95 -29.45
CA ASP A 720 -36.42 32.22 -29.51
C ASP A 720 -34.96 31.95 -29.11
N LYS A 721 -34.03 32.31 -29.99
CA LYS A 721 -32.58 32.10 -29.79
C LYS A 721 -32.01 32.83 -28.57
N ASN A 722 -32.70 33.85 -28.06
CA ASN A 722 -32.26 34.61 -26.88
C ASN A 722 -32.93 34.12 -25.58
N LYS A 723 -33.88 33.19 -25.65
CA LYS A 723 -34.60 32.63 -24.49
C LYS A 723 -34.39 31.13 -24.43
N VAL A 724 -33.24 30.72 -23.93
CA VAL A 724 -32.78 29.33 -24.03
C VAL A 724 -32.53 28.67 -22.67
N ASP A 725 -32.86 29.36 -21.57
CA ASP A 725 -32.70 28.85 -20.20
C ASP A 725 -33.99 28.19 -19.67
N VAL A 726 -33.98 27.79 -18.39
CA VAL A 726 -35.14 27.16 -17.72
C VAL A 726 -36.37 28.07 -17.65
N GLY A 727 -36.24 29.39 -17.86
CA GLY A 727 -37.38 30.30 -17.90
C GLY A 727 -38.40 29.95 -18.98
N MET A 728 -37.98 29.22 -20.02
CA MET A 728 -38.87 28.69 -21.06
C MET A 728 -39.40 27.28 -20.77
N ALA A 729 -39.01 26.62 -19.68
CA ALA A 729 -39.55 25.34 -19.22
C ALA A 729 -40.89 25.54 -18.47
N ASN A 730 -41.86 26.17 -19.13
CA ASN A 730 -43.15 26.56 -18.56
C ASN A 730 -44.31 26.21 -19.51
N PRO A 731 -45.37 25.52 -19.05
CA PRO A 731 -46.49 25.10 -19.89
C PRO A 731 -47.53 26.20 -20.19
N GLU A 732 -47.47 27.35 -19.50
CA GLU A 732 -48.34 28.51 -19.76
C GLU A 732 -47.67 29.57 -20.65
N THR A 733 -46.35 29.71 -20.57
CA THR A 733 -45.64 30.84 -21.20
C THR A 733 -44.45 30.42 -22.05
N GLY A 734 -44.03 29.16 -21.97
CA GLY A 734 -42.78 28.67 -22.52
C GLY A 734 -42.95 27.60 -23.60
N TYR A 735 -41.96 26.73 -23.69
CA TYR A 735 -41.84 25.68 -24.68
C TYR A 735 -42.51 24.36 -24.28
N PHE A 736 -42.99 24.24 -23.05
CA PHE A 736 -43.73 23.05 -22.63
C PHE A 736 -45.17 23.09 -23.13
N THR A 737 -45.72 21.90 -23.35
CA THR A 737 -47.10 21.67 -23.75
C THR A 737 -47.81 20.88 -22.66
N LYS A 738 -48.98 21.37 -22.20
CA LYS A 738 -49.82 20.61 -21.24
C LYS A 738 -50.32 19.32 -21.85
N LYS A 739 -50.32 18.25 -21.06
CA LYS A 739 -50.92 16.95 -21.39
C LYS A 739 -52.26 16.83 -20.68
N SER A 740 -53.37 16.81 -21.43
CA SER A 740 -54.73 16.71 -20.87
C SER A 740 -54.95 15.38 -20.12
N PRO A 741 -55.58 15.38 -18.92
CA PRO A 741 -55.94 14.15 -18.23
C PRO A 741 -57.22 13.55 -18.85
N ALA A 742 -57.08 12.35 -19.42
CA ALA A 742 -58.10 11.48 -20.02
C ALA A 742 -58.50 11.76 -21.48
N GLY A 743 -58.38 10.71 -22.29
CA GLY A 743 -59.02 10.59 -23.60
C GLY A 743 -58.37 9.49 -24.43
N ILE A 744 -59.11 8.39 -24.67
CA ILE A 744 -58.97 7.59 -25.90
C ILE A 744 -58.70 8.56 -27.04
N SER A 745 -57.64 8.35 -27.82
CA SER A 745 -57.36 9.16 -28.99
C SER A 745 -58.64 9.27 -29.84
N ALA A 746 -59.24 10.46 -29.88
CA ALA A 746 -60.05 10.80 -31.03
C ALA A 746 -59.08 10.80 -32.22
N ALA A 747 -59.38 9.96 -33.21
CA ALA A 747 -58.64 9.91 -34.46
C ALA A 747 -58.46 11.36 -34.97
N PRO A 748 -57.26 11.72 -35.46
CA PRO A 748 -57.10 13.00 -36.13
C PRO A 748 -58.11 13.03 -37.28
N ALA A 749 -58.78 14.16 -37.46
CA ALA A 749 -59.56 14.41 -38.66
C ALA A 749 -58.60 14.30 -39.86
N SER A 750 -58.55 13.12 -40.48
CA SER A 750 -57.80 12.89 -41.70
C SER A 750 -58.61 13.50 -42.83
N THR A 751 -58.05 14.54 -43.43
CA THR A 751 -58.29 14.80 -44.84
C THR A 751 -57.94 13.54 -45.63
N ASP A 752 -58.91 13.10 -46.43
CA ASP A 752 -58.95 11.86 -47.22
C ASP A 752 -57.61 11.41 -47.82
N VAL A 753 -57.12 10.24 -47.40
CA VAL A 753 -56.73 9.11 -48.28
C VAL A 753 -56.83 7.82 -47.44
N VAL A 754 -57.82 6.97 -47.72
CA VAL A 754 -57.98 5.65 -47.08
C VAL A 754 -56.90 4.70 -47.61
N ALA A 755 -55.95 4.32 -46.75
CA ALA A 755 -55.03 3.22 -47.05
C ALA A 755 -55.78 1.88 -46.88
N THR A 756 -56.01 1.18 -47.99
CA THR A 756 -56.71 -0.12 -48.00
C THR A 756 -55.76 -1.28 -47.73
N GLY A 757 -56.18 -2.25 -46.91
CA GLY A 757 -55.35 -3.41 -46.54
C GLY A 757 -56.09 -4.47 -45.73
N ILE A 758 -55.70 -5.74 -45.93
CA ILE A 758 -56.21 -6.90 -45.20
C ILE A 758 -55.13 -7.40 -44.24
N TYR A 759 -55.48 -7.67 -42.98
CA TYR A 759 -54.57 -8.15 -41.94
C TYR A 759 -55.13 -9.38 -41.21
N THR A 760 -54.24 -10.22 -40.67
CA THR A 760 -54.63 -11.24 -39.69
C THR A 760 -54.96 -10.61 -38.33
N LEU A 761 -55.60 -11.37 -37.42
CA LEU A 761 -55.82 -10.91 -36.03
C LEU A 761 -54.53 -10.64 -35.25
N GLN A 762 -53.40 -11.18 -35.73
CA GLN A 762 -52.06 -10.97 -35.18
C GLN A 762 -51.32 -9.80 -35.85
N GLY A 763 -51.97 -9.03 -36.73
CA GLY A 763 -51.42 -7.82 -37.33
C GLY A 763 -50.52 -8.04 -38.56
N VAL A 764 -50.52 -9.22 -39.15
CA VAL A 764 -49.74 -9.51 -40.37
C VAL A 764 -50.51 -9.04 -41.60
N ARG A 765 -49.88 -8.21 -42.45
CA ARG A 765 -50.48 -7.70 -43.70
C ARG A 765 -50.53 -8.81 -44.75
N LEU A 766 -51.71 -9.01 -45.34
CA LEU A 766 -51.94 -9.98 -46.41
C LEU A 766 -52.08 -9.25 -47.76
N VAL A 767 -51.50 -9.85 -48.80
CA VAL A 767 -51.54 -9.31 -50.17
C VAL A 767 -52.58 -10.10 -50.98
N GLY A 768 -53.62 -9.43 -51.49
CA GLY A 768 -54.69 -10.05 -52.28
C GLY A 768 -56.09 -9.55 -51.91
N LYS A 769 -57.13 -10.13 -52.53
CA LYS A 769 -58.55 -9.85 -52.21
C LYS A 769 -59.06 -10.82 -51.14
N LEU A 770 -59.95 -10.36 -50.26
CA LEU A 770 -60.56 -11.17 -49.19
C LEU A 770 -61.18 -12.47 -49.73
N GLU A 771 -61.77 -12.41 -50.93
CA GLU A 771 -62.38 -13.54 -51.66
C GLU A 771 -61.41 -14.70 -51.96
N ASN A 772 -60.10 -14.48 -51.89
CA ASN A 772 -59.08 -15.50 -52.18
C ASN A 772 -58.43 -16.09 -50.91
N LEU A 773 -58.76 -15.59 -49.71
CA LEU A 773 -58.22 -16.09 -48.45
C LEU A 773 -59.00 -17.32 -47.91
N PRO A 774 -58.40 -18.19 -47.08
CA PRO A 774 -59.15 -19.27 -46.41
C PRO A 774 -60.31 -18.75 -45.53
N ALA A 775 -61.24 -19.63 -45.15
CA ALA A 775 -62.26 -19.29 -44.16
C ALA A 775 -61.58 -18.89 -42.84
N GLY A 776 -61.99 -17.77 -42.26
CA GLY A 776 -61.27 -17.17 -41.14
C GLY A 776 -61.69 -15.74 -40.83
N VAL A 777 -61.06 -15.16 -39.82
CA VAL A 777 -61.34 -13.80 -39.34
C VAL A 777 -60.19 -12.89 -39.72
N TYR A 778 -60.50 -11.81 -40.45
CA TYR A 778 -59.53 -10.85 -40.96
C TYR A 778 -59.92 -9.43 -40.56
N ILE A 779 -58.95 -8.53 -40.49
CA ILE A 779 -59.17 -7.09 -40.39
C ILE A 779 -59.05 -6.52 -41.81
N VAL A 780 -60.15 -6.08 -42.39
CA VAL A 780 -60.21 -5.49 -43.74
C VAL A 780 -60.57 -4.03 -43.57
N ASP A 781 -59.66 -3.13 -43.96
CA ASP A 781 -59.85 -1.67 -43.87
C ASP A 781 -60.31 -1.22 -42.46
N GLY A 782 -59.68 -1.82 -41.44
CA GLY A 782 -59.96 -1.54 -40.02
C GLY A 782 -61.20 -2.21 -39.45
N ARG A 783 -61.93 -3.04 -40.21
CA ARG A 783 -63.12 -3.77 -39.75
C ARG A 783 -62.88 -5.27 -39.67
N LYS A 784 -63.32 -5.87 -38.56
CA LYS A 784 -63.33 -7.33 -38.39
C LYS A 784 -64.34 -7.94 -39.35
N MET A 785 -63.86 -8.75 -40.30
CA MET A 785 -64.66 -9.49 -41.26
C MET A 785 -64.48 -10.98 -41.07
N VAL A 786 -65.59 -11.70 -41.04
CA VAL A 786 -65.61 -13.17 -40.98
C VAL A 786 -65.84 -13.69 -42.38
N LYS A 787 -64.84 -14.35 -42.95
CA LYS A 787 -64.99 -15.09 -44.19
C LYS A 787 -65.47 -16.49 -43.85
N LYS A 788 -66.71 -16.79 -44.25
CA LYS A 788 -67.31 -18.12 -44.09
C LYS A 788 -66.74 -19.12 -45.09
#